data_AF-A0A3M0H695-F1
#
_entry.id   AF-A0A3M0H695-F1
#
_cell.length_a   1.000
_cell.length_b   1.000
_cell.length_c   1.000
_cell.angle_alpha   90.00
_cell.angle_beta   90.00
_cell.angle_gamma   90.00
#
_symmetry.space_group_name_H-M   'P 1'
#
loop_
_entity.id
_entity.type
_entity.pdbx_description
1 polymer ?
#
loop_
_entity_poly.entity_id
_entity_poly.type
_entity_poly.pdbx_seq_one_letter_code
_entity_poly.pdbx_strand_id
1 'polypeptide(L)'
;MCRAKSNGGRRCPKCGSYSAAANANANRRLGREARKKVVAHLKEQGLVETAAAVQAAPPSMLPEMMAGLGIDKSVLGGTPMPSVHANPPSAKLLIAQAKKEQQKLLGPQLSDAQIALDEAQKRDAAAELAVDDARKAVNRERARLRKAAKELDAGTGSAADVAEREKAFEDAKTAHAAAKVEREHAADDLVAARFGTRVDLDQAGSDRMCAELTDADVEAIARSHNRRFAGEATDALQGTGSLSLVGRDRDTSVYSAAKIPVDTGDGITEVEGRLLDGGTGIYRRGPSDFLIVQRKGDAYYAVASASSKQQALAKANRIPVMTAVEALPDGATDMQRQAHAVKSDLALEVARKAADGSASTTAQHQQIIDKGMDGAHTKLVEAVGAGPVRADIYDGVKCHKKALREKAAVAAGRAAHEKVIAEGGSTQQADAAYAAAHRRALGTPTRGGGVIPHFEHKIPPESLGADKHSALTRSGIRAFGVETAGDYEVIAQRAGDLKKWGFTNSSGTLQVSSIESLTASNSEFVKKHLGSKERAALTTYTGGSYRQINAAITGRDATPPPSIKSTVSQLESAFDKFNEHNPNQQPMTVMRGTKVPSGWKGTAGEYIDQAFSVGSKVQIGKVTSCSTRETVAHGFAGHPPYMMVIRTRNGIPVKSISQFSGEDEVVVPPGTDLRCVKIDHNGLGGKPTVYLVAEDLVAESKTAPTPIGNAA
;
A
#
# COMPACT_ATOMS: atom_id res chain seq x y z
N MET A 1 -2.94 -48.31 60.89
CA MET A 1 -3.08 -49.64 61.55
C MET A 1 -3.94 -49.48 62.80
N CYS A 2 -4.94 -50.33 63.04
CA CYS A 2 -5.69 -50.34 64.31
C CYS A 2 -4.93 -51.22 65.31
N ARG A 3 -4.32 -50.63 66.33
CA ARG A 3 -3.60 -51.39 67.37
C ARG A 3 -4.56 -51.89 68.46
N ALA A 4 -4.24 -53.05 69.04
CA ALA A 4 -4.99 -53.62 70.16
C ALA A 4 -4.82 -52.79 71.45
N LYS A 5 -5.82 -52.86 72.33
CA LYS A 5 -5.99 -51.97 73.49
C LYS A 5 -4.90 -52.11 74.56
N SER A 6 -4.16 -53.22 74.59
CA SER A 6 -3.02 -53.42 75.51
C SER A 6 -1.86 -52.43 75.27
N ASN A 7 -1.78 -51.83 74.07
CA ASN A 7 -0.69 -50.92 73.68
C ASN A 7 -1.18 -49.48 73.42
N GLY A 8 -2.29 -49.04 74.03
CA GLY A 8 -2.68 -47.62 74.06
C GLY A 8 -3.14 -46.99 72.73
N GLY A 9 -3.66 -47.76 71.76
CA GLY A 9 -4.14 -47.22 70.47
C GLY A 9 -5.63 -46.83 70.45
N ARG A 10 -5.97 -45.64 69.91
CA ARG A 10 -7.35 -45.16 69.63
C ARG A 10 -8.05 -46.03 68.56
N ARG A 11 -9.29 -46.50 68.84
CA ARG A 11 -10.21 -47.07 67.81
C ARG A 11 -10.98 -45.95 67.10
N CYS A 12 -11.25 -46.13 65.80
CA CYS A 12 -12.07 -45.22 64.99
C CYS A 12 -13.54 -45.20 65.52
N PRO A 13 -14.17 -44.02 65.69
CA PRO A 13 -15.42 -43.86 66.47
C PRO A 13 -16.68 -44.60 65.96
N LYS A 14 -16.65 -45.30 64.82
CA LYS A 14 -17.83 -45.98 64.24
C LYS A 14 -17.75 -47.51 64.16
N CYS A 15 -16.68 -48.15 64.65
CA CYS A 15 -16.57 -49.62 64.60
C CYS A 15 -16.94 -50.25 65.95
N GLY A 16 -18.25 -50.25 66.28
CA GLY A 16 -18.77 -50.79 67.54
C GLY A 16 -18.68 -52.32 67.69
N SER A 17 -18.40 -53.06 66.62
CA SER A 17 -18.24 -54.52 66.62
C SER A 17 -17.05 -54.97 65.76
N TYR A 18 -16.55 -56.19 65.99
CA TYR A 18 -15.51 -56.80 65.12
C TYR A 18 -15.99 -56.93 63.67
N SER A 19 -17.25 -57.30 63.45
CA SER A 19 -17.85 -57.39 62.12
C SER A 19 -17.85 -56.04 61.37
N ALA A 20 -18.15 -54.93 62.07
CA ALA A 20 -18.09 -53.59 61.48
C ALA A 20 -16.66 -53.18 61.10
N ALA A 21 -15.66 -53.54 61.92
CA ALA A 21 -14.26 -53.28 61.61
C ALA A 21 -13.76 -54.14 60.44
N ALA A 22 -14.17 -55.41 60.36
CA ALA A 22 -13.84 -56.32 59.27
C ALA A 22 -14.42 -55.82 57.93
N ASN A 23 -15.70 -55.43 57.92
CA ASN A 23 -16.36 -54.88 56.73
C ASN A 23 -15.74 -53.55 56.28
N ALA A 24 -15.42 -52.65 57.22
CA ALA A 24 -14.73 -51.40 56.89
C ALA A 24 -13.32 -51.63 56.30
N ASN A 25 -12.59 -52.63 56.80
CA ASN A 25 -11.29 -53.00 56.25
C ASN A 25 -11.41 -53.65 54.87
N ALA A 26 -12.42 -54.50 54.65
CA ALA A 26 -12.73 -55.08 53.35
C ALA A 26 -13.07 -54.00 52.31
N ASN A 27 -13.93 -53.03 52.65
CA ASN A 27 -14.26 -51.91 51.76
C ASN A 27 -13.05 -51.02 51.44
N ARG A 28 -12.15 -50.78 52.41
CA ARG A 28 -10.89 -50.08 52.15
C ARG A 28 -9.97 -50.86 51.22
N ARG A 29 -9.96 -52.19 51.30
CA ARG A 29 -9.19 -53.05 50.41
C ARG A 29 -9.72 -52.94 48.99
N LEU A 30 -11.04 -53.10 48.80
CA LEU A 30 -11.70 -52.97 47.50
C LEU A 30 -11.53 -51.58 46.89
N GLY A 31 -11.62 -50.51 47.69
CA GLY A 31 -11.38 -49.15 47.21
C GLY A 31 -9.95 -48.88 46.76
N ARG A 32 -8.95 -49.48 47.42
CA ARG A 32 -7.55 -49.42 46.96
C ARG A 32 -7.34 -50.20 45.67
N GLU A 33 -8.03 -51.33 45.51
CA GLU A 33 -7.97 -52.16 44.32
C GLU A 33 -8.61 -51.46 43.11
N ALA A 34 -9.79 -50.87 43.27
CA ALA A 34 -10.45 -50.06 42.24
C ALA A 34 -9.54 -48.91 41.78
N ARG A 35 -8.91 -48.21 42.73
CA ARG A 35 -7.95 -47.14 42.43
C ARG A 35 -6.75 -47.65 41.64
N LYS A 36 -6.18 -48.80 42.03
CA LYS A 36 -5.03 -49.38 41.34
C LYS A 36 -5.36 -49.69 39.88
N LYS A 37 -6.58 -50.16 39.58
CA LYS A 37 -7.04 -50.44 38.22
C LYS A 37 -7.21 -49.17 37.39
N VAL A 38 -7.83 -48.12 37.95
CA VAL A 38 -7.95 -46.82 37.27
C VAL A 38 -6.57 -46.21 37.02
N VAL A 39 -5.65 -46.29 37.98
CA VAL A 39 -4.26 -45.82 37.82
C VAL A 39 -3.52 -46.59 36.73
N ALA A 40 -3.72 -47.90 36.60
CA ALA A 40 -3.13 -48.69 35.52
C ALA A 40 -3.67 -48.26 34.15
N HIS A 41 -4.99 -48.09 34.02
CA HIS A 41 -5.63 -47.62 32.80
C HIS A 41 -5.14 -46.22 32.37
N LEU A 42 -5.01 -45.30 33.32
CA LEU A 42 -4.48 -43.95 33.04
C LEU A 42 -3.02 -44.00 32.57
N LYS A 43 -2.20 -44.91 33.13
CA LYS A 43 -0.82 -45.11 32.65
C LYS A 43 -0.75 -45.71 31.25
N GLU A 44 -1.64 -46.64 30.91
CA GLU A 44 -1.77 -47.20 29.56
C GLU A 44 -2.14 -46.12 28.53
N GLN A 45 -2.94 -45.13 28.93
CA GLN A 45 -3.28 -43.96 28.10
C GLN A 45 -2.18 -42.88 28.07
N GLY A 46 -1.03 -43.09 28.70
CA GLY A 46 0.06 -42.11 28.75
C GLY A 46 -0.14 -40.98 29.75
N LEU A 47 -1.18 -41.01 30.58
CA LEU A 47 -1.52 -39.98 31.58
C LEU A 47 -0.80 -40.24 32.91
N VAL A 48 0.53 -40.17 32.89
CA VAL A 48 1.41 -40.55 34.02
C VAL A 48 1.28 -39.60 35.21
N GLU A 49 1.18 -38.29 34.98
CA GLU A 49 1.05 -37.29 36.06
C GLU A 49 -0.32 -37.42 36.73
N THR A 50 -1.38 -37.57 35.92
CA THR A 50 -2.74 -37.82 36.40
C THR A 50 -2.80 -39.13 37.17
N ALA A 51 -2.21 -40.22 36.67
CA ALA A 51 -2.18 -41.50 37.37
C ALA A 51 -1.50 -41.40 38.75
N ALA A 52 -0.43 -40.62 38.88
CA ALA A 52 0.23 -40.36 40.17
C ALA A 52 -0.69 -39.57 41.13
N ALA A 53 -1.38 -38.54 40.62
CA ALA A 53 -2.31 -37.74 41.40
C ALA A 53 -3.53 -38.57 41.88
N VAL A 54 -4.05 -39.46 41.04
CA VAL A 54 -5.12 -40.41 41.42
C VAL A 54 -4.66 -41.38 42.48
N GLN A 55 -3.43 -41.90 42.39
CA GLN A 55 -2.91 -42.83 43.38
C GLN A 55 -2.82 -42.20 44.78
N ALA A 56 -2.52 -40.89 44.87
CA ALA A 56 -2.49 -40.11 46.10
C ALA A 56 -3.88 -39.72 46.62
N ALA A 57 -4.90 -39.74 45.76
CA ALA A 57 -6.26 -39.32 46.08
C ALA A 57 -7.09 -40.37 46.87
N PRO A 58 -8.01 -39.93 47.75
CA PRO A 58 -9.06 -40.77 48.31
C PRO A 58 -9.86 -41.56 47.25
N PRO A 59 -10.12 -42.88 47.45
CA PRO A 59 -10.89 -43.69 46.50
C PRO A 59 -12.31 -43.19 46.23
N SER A 60 -12.87 -42.38 47.14
CA SER A 60 -14.21 -41.79 46.99
C SER A 60 -14.31 -40.77 45.84
N MET A 61 -13.18 -40.29 45.29
CA MET A 61 -13.16 -39.41 44.11
C MET A 61 -13.26 -40.16 42.77
N LEU A 62 -13.04 -41.47 42.76
CA LEU A 62 -13.03 -42.27 41.53
C LEU A 62 -14.35 -42.23 40.73
N PRO A 63 -15.55 -42.25 41.35
CA PRO A 63 -16.79 -42.20 40.58
C PRO A 63 -16.93 -40.93 39.74
N GLU A 64 -16.66 -39.76 40.33
CA GLU A 64 -16.72 -38.46 39.63
C GLU A 64 -15.62 -38.36 38.58
N MET A 65 -14.42 -38.85 38.88
CA MET A 65 -13.29 -38.84 37.96
C MET A 65 -13.53 -39.72 36.72
N MET A 66 -13.96 -40.97 36.93
CA MET A 66 -14.24 -41.90 35.83
C MET A 66 -15.37 -41.36 34.95
N ALA A 67 -16.42 -40.80 35.54
CA ALA A 67 -17.48 -40.14 34.78
C ALA A 67 -16.97 -38.91 34.00
N GLY A 68 -16.16 -38.05 34.62
CA GLY A 68 -15.64 -36.82 34.01
C GLY A 68 -14.61 -37.05 32.90
N LEU A 69 -14.00 -38.24 32.85
CA LEU A 69 -13.06 -38.68 31.81
C LEU A 69 -13.65 -39.72 30.86
N GLY A 70 -14.91 -40.11 31.02
CA GLY A 70 -15.55 -41.15 30.20
C GLY A 70 -14.91 -42.54 30.35
N ILE A 71 -14.28 -42.84 31.49
CA ILE A 71 -13.67 -44.15 31.76
C ILE A 71 -14.79 -45.14 32.09
N ASP A 72 -14.92 -46.18 31.27
CA ASP A 72 -15.95 -47.19 31.43
C ASP A 72 -15.77 -48.03 32.71
N LYS A 73 -16.89 -48.45 33.32
CA LYS A 73 -16.88 -49.24 34.56
C LYS A 73 -16.21 -50.61 34.39
N SER A 74 -16.15 -51.15 33.17
CA SER A 74 -15.43 -52.40 32.85
C SER A 74 -13.96 -52.37 33.25
N VAL A 75 -13.32 -51.18 33.33
CA VAL A 75 -11.94 -51.00 33.84
C VAL A 75 -11.79 -51.55 35.27
N LEU A 76 -12.86 -51.58 36.06
CA LEU A 76 -12.84 -52.14 37.42
C LEU A 76 -12.99 -53.67 37.43
N GLY A 77 -13.42 -54.30 36.34
CA GLY A 77 -13.75 -55.73 36.27
C GLY A 77 -14.81 -56.10 37.32
N GLY A 78 -14.52 -57.10 38.16
CA GLY A 78 -15.38 -57.50 39.29
C GLY A 78 -15.22 -56.68 40.58
N THR A 79 -14.36 -55.65 40.60
CA THR A 79 -14.19 -54.81 41.79
C THR A 79 -15.30 -53.77 41.87
N PRO A 80 -16.08 -53.71 42.96
CA PRO A 80 -17.16 -52.72 43.07
C PRO A 80 -16.61 -51.30 43.15
N MET A 81 -17.37 -50.35 42.59
CA MET A 81 -17.09 -48.92 42.69
C MET A 81 -17.09 -48.47 44.17
N PRO A 82 -16.13 -47.65 44.62
CA PRO A 82 -16.14 -47.12 45.98
C PRO A 82 -17.42 -46.34 46.30
N SER A 83 -18.00 -46.56 47.47
CA SER A 83 -19.20 -45.86 47.92
C SER A 83 -18.95 -44.36 48.11
N VAL A 84 -19.90 -43.53 47.70
CA VAL A 84 -19.91 -42.10 47.98
C VAL A 84 -20.37 -41.88 49.43
N HIS A 85 -19.52 -41.28 50.26
CA HIS A 85 -19.92 -40.82 51.59
C HIS A 85 -20.73 -39.51 51.47
N ALA A 86 -21.47 -39.11 52.51
CA ALA A 86 -22.41 -37.99 52.47
C ALA A 86 -21.85 -36.64 51.95
N ASN A 87 -20.52 -36.46 51.90
CA ASN A 87 -19.82 -35.34 51.24
C ASN A 87 -18.44 -35.81 50.75
N PRO A 88 -18.29 -36.38 49.54
CA PRO A 88 -16.98 -36.76 49.02
C PRO A 88 -16.17 -35.51 48.61
N PRO A 89 -14.82 -35.54 48.68
CA PRO A 89 -13.99 -34.55 47.98
C PRO A 89 -14.28 -34.60 46.48
N SER A 90 -14.25 -33.45 45.78
CA SER A 90 -14.51 -33.40 44.33
C SER A 90 -13.27 -33.72 43.51
N ALA A 91 -13.45 -34.46 42.41
CA ALA A 91 -12.42 -34.82 41.45
C ALA A 91 -12.14 -33.75 40.38
N LYS A 92 -12.80 -32.57 40.40
CA LYS A 92 -12.69 -31.53 39.35
C LYS A 92 -11.25 -31.16 38.97
N LEU A 93 -10.36 -31.00 39.95
CA LEU A 93 -8.95 -30.65 39.68
C LEU A 93 -8.19 -31.80 38.99
N LEU A 94 -8.48 -33.06 39.36
CA LEU A 94 -7.90 -34.23 38.71
C LEU A 94 -8.41 -34.39 37.26
N ILE A 95 -9.69 -34.09 37.01
CA ILE A 95 -10.27 -34.10 35.66
C ILE A 95 -9.64 -33.00 34.80
N ALA A 96 -9.48 -31.79 35.33
CA ALA A 96 -8.84 -30.69 34.62
C ALA A 96 -7.37 -31.00 34.29
N GLN A 97 -6.63 -31.59 35.24
CA GLN A 97 -5.26 -32.05 35.03
C GLN A 97 -5.18 -33.12 33.94
N ALA A 98 -6.06 -34.13 33.99
CA ALA A 98 -6.13 -35.19 32.99
C ALA A 98 -6.41 -34.64 31.58
N LYS A 99 -7.34 -33.70 31.44
CA LYS A 99 -7.63 -33.05 30.14
C LYS A 99 -6.45 -32.25 29.61
N LYS A 100 -5.71 -31.56 30.48
CA LYS A 100 -4.50 -30.81 30.11
C LYS A 100 -3.38 -31.75 29.67
N GLU A 101 -3.21 -32.88 30.35
CA GLU A 101 -2.23 -33.91 29.99
C GLU A 101 -2.62 -34.62 28.68
N GLN A 102 -3.90 -34.94 28.46
CA GLN A 102 -4.42 -35.44 27.18
C GLN A 102 -4.14 -34.46 26.03
N GLN A 103 -4.33 -33.15 26.23
CA GLN A 103 -4.00 -32.14 25.22
C GLN A 103 -2.51 -32.08 24.90
N LYS A 104 -1.63 -32.23 25.89
CA LYS A 104 -0.17 -32.27 25.65
C LYS A 104 0.25 -33.50 24.83
N LEU A 105 -0.43 -34.63 25.00
CA LEU A 105 -0.14 -35.88 24.28
C LEU A 105 -0.54 -35.82 22.79
N LEU A 106 -1.45 -34.92 22.40
CA LEU A 106 -1.87 -34.75 21.00
C LEU A 106 -0.85 -33.97 20.14
N GLY A 107 0.26 -33.50 20.73
CA GLY A 107 1.31 -32.74 20.04
C GLY A 107 0.92 -31.29 19.70
N PRO A 108 1.84 -30.48 19.14
CA PRO A 108 1.51 -29.17 18.61
C PRO A 108 0.62 -29.34 17.37
N GLN A 109 -0.60 -28.80 17.39
CA GLN A 109 -1.44 -28.73 16.20
C GLN A 109 -0.88 -27.64 15.28
N LEU A 110 -0.63 -27.99 14.01
CA LEU A 110 -0.31 -27.00 12.99
C LEU A 110 -1.47 -26.01 12.88
N SER A 111 -1.16 -24.72 12.74
CA SER A 111 -2.18 -23.71 12.42
C SER A 111 -2.75 -23.95 11.01
N ASP A 112 -3.92 -23.39 10.74
CA ASP A 112 -4.52 -23.42 9.38
C ASP A 112 -3.56 -22.83 8.34
N ALA A 113 -2.78 -21.80 8.71
CA ALA A 113 -1.78 -21.18 7.84
C ALA A 113 -0.59 -22.12 7.57
N GLN A 114 -0.15 -22.90 8.57
CA GLN A 114 0.90 -23.90 8.40
C GLN A 114 0.43 -25.09 7.57
N ILE A 115 -0.83 -25.50 7.70
CA ILE A 115 -1.45 -26.54 6.86
C ILE A 115 -1.50 -26.06 5.40
N ALA A 116 -1.98 -24.83 5.16
CA ALA A 116 -2.02 -24.26 3.81
C ALA A 116 -0.62 -24.16 3.17
N LEU A 117 0.42 -23.85 3.96
CA LEU A 117 1.81 -23.86 3.50
C LEU A 117 2.28 -25.26 3.10
N ASP A 118 2.02 -26.28 3.91
CA ASP A 118 2.38 -27.68 3.60
C ASP A 118 1.66 -28.18 2.33
N GLU A 119 0.37 -27.85 2.17
CA GLU A 119 -0.39 -28.16 0.96
C GLU A 119 0.18 -27.45 -0.29
N ALA A 120 0.51 -26.16 -0.18
CA ALA A 120 1.11 -25.41 -1.28
C ALA A 120 2.49 -25.97 -1.67
N GLN A 121 3.32 -26.37 -0.70
CA GLN A 121 4.60 -27.03 -0.95
C GLN A 121 4.44 -28.35 -1.71
N LYS A 122 3.44 -29.17 -1.33
CA LYS A 122 3.15 -30.42 -2.03
C LYS A 122 2.65 -30.17 -3.46
N ARG A 123 1.79 -29.17 -3.67
CA ARG A 123 1.30 -28.79 -5.01
C ARG A 123 2.44 -28.30 -5.90
N ASP A 124 3.32 -27.46 -5.37
CA ASP A 124 4.51 -26.95 -6.03
C ASP A 124 5.42 -28.08 -6.55
N ALA A 125 5.75 -29.03 -5.67
CA ALA A 125 6.56 -30.20 -6.01
C ALA A 125 5.85 -31.13 -7.03
N ALA A 126 4.54 -31.33 -6.90
CA ALA A 126 3.78 -32.14 -7.85
C ALA A 126 3.70 -31.49 -9.24
N ALA A 127 3.53 -30.17 -9.31
CA ALA A 127 3.53 -29.42 -10.56
C ALA A 127 4.89 -29.49 -11.26
N GLU A 128 6.00 -29.50 -10.50
CA GLU A 128 7.34 -29.65 -11.06
C GLU A 128 7.52 -31.00 -11.75
N LEU A 129 7.10 -32.07 -11.07
CA LEU A 129 7.10 -33.42 -11.63
C LEU A 129 6.22 -33.50 -12.89
N ALA A 130 5.05 -32.86 -12.88
CA ALA A 130 4.14 -32.84 -14.02
C ALA A 130 4.75 -32.14 -15.26
N VAL A 131 5.47 -31.03 -15.08
CA VAL A 131 6.22 -30.37 -16.16
C VAL A 131 7.25 -31.32 -16.76
N ASP A 132 8.01 -32.00 -15.91
CA ASP A 132 9.04 -32.94 -16.33
C ASP A 132 8.47 -34.14 -17.10
N ASP A 133 7.34 -34.68 -16.65
CA ASP A 133 6.68 -35.79 -17.32
C ASP A 133 6.02 -35.38 -18.64
N ALA A 134 5.44 -34.19 -18.71
CA ALA A 134 4.93 -33.63 -19.96
C ALA A 134 6.06 -33.37 -20.97
N ARG A 135 7.22 -32.85 -20.52
CA ARG A 135 8.42 -32.70 -21.35
C ARG A 135 8.91 -34.05 -21.89
N LYS A 136 8.94 -35.10 -21.05
CA LYS A 136 9.26 -36.47 -21.50
C LYS A 136 8.24 -36.97 -22.52
N ALA A 137 6.95 -36.67 -22.36
CA ALA A 137 5.90 -37.04 -23.32
C ALA A 137 6.11 -36.38 -24.69
N VAL A 138 6.42 -35.07 -24.73
CA VAL A 138 6.78 -34.36 -25.98
C VAL A 138 7.92 -35.06 -26.70
N ASN A 139 8.98 -35.45 -25.97
CA ASN A 139 10.12 -36.14 -26.56
C ASN A 139 9.76 -37.55 -27.09
N ARG A 140 8.89 -38.28 -26.39
CA ARG A 140 8.38 -39.59 -26.83
C ARG A 140 7.56 -39.47 -28.10
N GLU A 141 6.62 -38.53 -28.18
CA GLU A 141 5.78 -38.35 -29.37
C GLU A 141 6.58 -37.82 -30.55
N ARG A 142 7.57 -36.94 -30.32
CA ARG A 142 8.51 -36.51 -31.37
C ARG A 142 9.28 -37.69 -31.98
N ALA A 143 9.73 -38.63 -31.15
CA ALA A 143 10.42 -39.82 -31.60
C ALA A 143 9.50 -40.75 -32.41
N ARG A 144 8.24 -40.92 -31.97
CA ARG A 144 7.22 -41.70 -32.68
C ARG A 144 6.84 -41.09 -34.02
N LEU A 145 6.67 -39.77 -34.09
CA LEU A 145 6.42 -39.04 -35.33
C LEU A 145 7.55 -39.21 -36.34
N ARG A 146 8.82 -39.08 -35.91
CA ARG A 146 9.99 -39.32 -36.76
C ARG A 146 10.04 -40.75 -37.30
N LYS A 147 9.67 -41.72 -36.45
CA LYS A 147 9.61 -43.13 -36.85
C LYS A 147 8.52 -43.35 -37.91
N ALA A 148 7.30 -42.85 -37.68
CA ALA A 148 6.18 -42.96 -38.62
C ALA A 148 6.50 -42.29 -39.97
N ALA A 149 7.14 -41.11 -39.97
CA ALA A 149 7.59 -40.44 -41.18
C ALA A 149 8.60 -41.30 -41.97
N LYS A 150 9.56 -41.91 -41.27
CA LYS A 150 10.55 -42.81 -41.89
C LYS A 150 9.90 -44.08 -42.45
N GLU A 151 8.89 -44.64 -41.78
CA GLU A 151 8.15 -45.81 -42.26
C GLU A 151 7.28 -45.47 -43.48
N LEU A 152 6.71 -44.27 -43.54
CA LEU A 152 6.03 -43.75 -44.72
C LEU A 152 7.01 -43.60 -45.91
N ASP A 153 8.18 -43.00 -45.68
CA ASP A 153 9.23 -42.86 -46.72
C ASP A 153 9.74 -44.23 -47.22
N ALA A 154 9.76 -45.24 -46.35
CA ALA A 154 10.15 -46.61 -46.69
C ALA A 154 9.04 -47.44 -47.36
N GLY A 155 7.83 -46.88 -47.52
CA GLY A 155 6.68 -47.55 -48.11
C GLY A 155 6.04 -48.62 -47.21
N THR A 156 6.39 -48.67 -45.91
CA THR A 156 5.87 -49.63 -44.93
C THR A 156 4.86 -49.02 -43.95
N GLY A 157 4.68 -47.70 -43.96
CA GLY A 157 3.71 -46.97 -43.14
C GLY A 157 2.63 -46.24 -43.95
N SER A 158 1.72 -45.55 -43.27
CA SER A 158 0.64 -44.78 -43.90
C SER A 158 0.69 -43.28 -43.57
N ALA A 159 0.17 -42.44 -44.48
CA ALA A 159 0.04 -41.01 -44.23
C ALA A 159 -0.92 -40.69 -43.06
N ALA A 160 -1.89 -41.58 -42.80
CA ALA A 160 -2.80 -41.47 -41.67
C ALA A 160 -2.06 -41.63 -40.33
N ASP A 161 -1.11 -42.58 -40.24
CA ASP A 161 -0.30 -42.78 -39.03
C ASP A 161 0.58 -41.55 -38.74
N VAL A 162 1.14 -40.91 -39.77
CA VAL A 162 1.92 -39.67 -39.60
C VAL A 162 1.03 -38.55 -39.07
N ALA A 163 -0.16 -38.35 -39.65
CA ALA A 163 -1.10 -37.33 -39.21
C ALA A 163 -1.59 -37.54 -37.77
N GLU A 164 -1.84 -38.79 -37.35
CA GLU A 164 -2.19 -39.12 -35.97
C GLU A 164 -1.06 -38.78 -35.00
N ARG A 165 0.19 -39.14 -35.35
CA ARG A 165 1.37 -38.82 -34.51
C ARG A 165 1.69 -37.35 -34.48
N GLU A 166 1.41 -36.61 -35.54
CA GLU A 166 1.56 -35.16 -35.60
C GLU A 166 0.59 -34.49 -34.64
N LYS A 167 -0.68 -34.91 -34.65
CA LYS A 167 -1.67 -34.45 -33.67
C LYS A 167 -1.25 -34.78 -32.24
N ALA A 168 -0.82 -36.02 -31.95
CA ALA A 168 -0.37 -36.42 -30.62
C ALA A 168 0.84 -35.61 -30.12
N PHE A 169 1.74 -35.22 -31.03
CA PHE A 169 2.88 -34.35 -30.71
C PHE A 169 2.44 -32.92 -30.37
N GLU A 170 1.50 -32.34 -31.12
CA GLU A 170 0.96 -31.01 -30.82
C GLU A 170 0.12 -30.99 -29.53
N ASP A 171 -0.66 -32.05 -29.27
CA ASP A 171 -1.38 -32.23 -28.01
C ASP A 171 -0.38 -32.32 -26.82
N ALA A 172 0.72 -33.06 -26.98
CA ALA A 172 1.77 -33.14 -25.95
C ALA A 172 2.47 -31.79 -25.72
N LYS A 173 2.71 -30.98 -26.77
CA LYS A 173 3.25 -29.63 -26.64
C LYS A 173 2.31 -28.72 -25.87
N THR A 174 1.01 -28.80 -26.17
CA THR A 174 -0.04 -28.05 -25.48
C THR A 174 -0.10 -28.44 -24.01
N ALA A 175 -0.06 -29.74 -23.69
CA ALA A 175 -0.01 -30.22 -22.31
C ALA A 175 1.24 -29.76 -21.55
N HIS A 176 2.41 -29.74 -22.20
CA HIS A 176 3.64 -29.23 -21.59
C HIS A 176 3.58 -27.72 -21.34
N ALA A 177 2.98 -26.94 -22.24
CA ALA A 177 2.76 -25.51 -22.03
C ALA A 177 1.79 -25.27 -20.84
N ALA A 178 0.70 -26.02 -20.77
CA ALA A 178 -0.23 -25.95 -19.64
C ALA A 178 0.42 -26.34 -18.30
N ALA A 179 1.23 -27.40 -18.28
CA ALA A 179 1.97 -27.81 -17.08
C ALA A 179 2.93 -26.72 -16.58
N LYS A 180 3.59 -25.99 -17.49
CA LYS A 180 4.45 -24.86 -17.11
C LYS A 180 3.68 -23.73 -16.45
N VAL A 181 2.53 -23.35 -17.00
CA VAL A 181 1.65 -22.33 -16.40
C VAL A 181 1.18 -22.78 -15.02
N GLU A 182 0.80 -24.05 -14.86
CA GLU A 182 0.39 -24.58 -13.56
C GLU A 182 1.54 -24.58 -12.55
N ARG A 183 2.78 -24.85 -12.99
CA ARG A 183 3.97 -24.74 -12.13
C ARG A 183 4.20 -23.31 -11.65
N GLU A 184 4.02 -22.33 -12.53
CA GLU A 184 4.11 -20.90 -12.19
C GLU A 184 3.00 -20.51 -11.19
N HIS A 185 1.77 -20.99 -11.39
CA HIS A 185 0.68 -20.76 -10.43
C HIS A 185 0.96 -21.39 -9.06
N ALA A 186 1.45 -22.62 -9.02
CA ALA A 186 1.79 -23.30 -7.78
C ALA A 186 2.94 -22.59 -7.03
N ALA A 187 3.93 -22.06 -7.75
CA ALA A 187 5.01 -21.29 -7.17
C ALA A 187 4.51 -19.97 -6.56
N ASP A 188 3.65 -19.23 -7.26
CA ASP A 188 3.00 -18.04 -6.74
C ASP A 188 2.17 -18.35 -5.48
N ASP A 189 1.40 -19.46 -5.50
CA ASP A 189 0.57 -19.89 -4.36
C ASP A 189 1.43 -20.30 -3.16
N LEU A 190 2.61 -20.89 -3.38
CA LEU A 190 3.57 -21.20 -2.33
C LEU A 190 4.10 -19.92 -1.65
N VAL A 191 4.41 -18.87 -2.43
CA VAL A 191 4.83 -17.58 -1.87
C VAL A 191 3.67 -16.95 -1.06
N ALA A 192 2.44 -17.00 -1.57
CA ALA A 192 1.26 -16.53 -0.87
C ALA A 192 0.99 -17.31 0.43
N ALA A 193 1.15 -18.63 0.42
CA ALA A 193 0.96 -19.46 1.61
C ALA A 193 2.06 -19.20 2.66
N ARG A 194 3.31 -18.97 2.25
CA ARG A 194 4.37 -18.51 3.15
C ARG A 194 3.98 -17.19 3.80
N PHE A 195 3.59 -16.20 3.00
CA PHE A 195 3.09 -14.91 3.52
C PHE A 195 1.92 -15.08 4.50
N GLY A 196 1.01 -16.02 4.25
CA GLY A 196 -0.10 -16.36 5.13
C GLY A 196 0.31 -16.76 6.56
N THR A 197 1.49 -17.34 6.76
CA THR A 197 1.99 -17.73 8.10
C THR A 197 2.24 -16.56 9.05
N ARG A 198 2.26 -15.32 8.54
CA ARG A 198 2.38 -14.11 9.36
C ARG A 198 1.29 -14.00 10.44
N VAL A 199 0.11 -14.60 10.22
CA VAL A 199 -1.01 -14.57 11.18
C VAL A 199 -0.68 -15.29 12.50
N ASP A 200 0.32 -16.17 12.48
CA ASP A 200 0.83 -16.88 13.65
C ASP A 200 1.94 -16.11 14.37
N LEU A 201 2.43 -15.01 13.79
CA LEU A 201 3.47 -14.16 14.36
C LEU A 201 2.87 -13.06 15.23
N ASP A 202 3.68 -12.53 16.15
CA ASP A 202 3.35 -11.25 16.78
C ASP A 202 3.42 -10.11 15.75
N GLN A 203 2.86 -8.94 16.09
CA GLN A 203 2.83 -7.79 15.17
C GLN A 203 4.23 -7.44 14.65
N ALA A 204 5.24 -7.45 15.51
CA ALA A 204 6.62 -7.16 15.12
C ALA A 204 7.20 -8.19 14.13
N GLY A 205 6.90 -9.48 14.33
CA GLY A 205 7.27 -10.55 13.42
C GLY A 205 6.56 -10.45 12.07
N SER A 206 5.25 -10.15 12.07
CA SER A 206 4.47 -9.93 10.86
C SER A 206 4.99 -8.74 10.05
N ASP A 207 5.18 -7.59 10.70
CA ASP A 207 5.69 -6.37 10.05
C ASP A 207 7.09 -6.59 9.44
N ARG A 208 7.97 -7.32 10.15
CA ARG A 208 9.29 -7.71 9.64
C ARG A 208 9.17 -8.59 8.41
N MET A 209 8.30 -9.61 8.45
CA MET A 209 8.08 -10.48 7.30
C MET A 209 7.64 -9.71 6.07
N CYS A 210 6.70 -8.75 6.20
CA CYS A 210 6.30 -7.87 5.11
C CYS A 210 7.49 -7.06 4.55
N ALA A 211 8.37 -6.57 5.42
CA ALA A 211 9.54 -5.78 5.03
C ALA A 211 10.65 -6.58 4.33
N GLU A 212 10.68 -7.90 4.51
CA GLU A 212 11.66 -8.82 3.91
C GLU A 212 11.22 -9.34 2.53
N LEU A 213 9.97 -9.10 2.12
CA LEU A 213 9.48 -9.47 0.79
C LEU A 213 10.21 -8.69 -0.31
N THR A 214 10.55 -9.39 -1.39
CA THR A 214 11.03 -8.75 -2.62
C THR A 214 9.85 -8.26 -3.46
N ASP A 215 10.11 -7.35 -4.41
CA ASP A 215 9.08 -6.93 -5.38
C ASP A 215 8.48 -8.12 -6.15
N ALA A 216 9.31 -9.14 -6.43
CA ALA A 216 8.85 -10.37 -7.08
C ALA A 216 7.91 -11.19 -6.18
N ASP A 217 8.17 -11.24 -4.88
CA ASP A 217 7.29 -11.90 -3.91
C ASP A 217 5.95 -11.18 -3.81
N VAL A 218 5.95 -9.85 -3.72
CA VAL A 218 4.72 -9.03 -3.66
C VAL A 218 3.85 -9.27 -4.90
N GLU A 219 4.47 -9.31 -6.09
CA GLU A 219 3.74 -9.59 -7.32
C GLU A 219 3.26 -11.04 -7.43
N ALA A 220 4.01 -12.02 -6.90
CA ALA A 220 3.59 -13.41 -6.82
C ALA A 220 2.36 -13.57 -5.90
N ILE A 221 2.39 -12.95 -4.72
CA ILE A 221 1.27 -12.92 -3.78
C ILE A 221 0.04 -12.26 -4.45
N ALA A 222 0.23 -11.10 -5.09
CA ALA A 222 -0.83 -10.39 -5.80
C ALA A 222 -1.49 -11.26 -6.87
N ARG A 223 -0.71 -11.95 -7.71
CA ARG A 223 -1.23 -12.87 -8.73
C ARG A 223 -2.00 -14.05 -8.13
N SER A 224 -1.49 -14.66 -7.06
CA SER A 224 -2.18 -15.75 -6.35
C SER A 224 -3.55 -15.31 -5.81
N HIS A 225 -3.59 -14.17 -5.11
CA HIS A 225 -4.85 -13.61 -4.62
C HIS A 225 -5.80 -13.26 -5.75
N ASN A 226 -5.31 -12.63 -6.83
CA ASN A 226 -6.13 -12.33 -8.00
C ASN A 226 -6.74 -13.61 -8.61
N ARG A 227 -5.97 -14.70 -8.77
CA ARG A 227 -6.52 -15.98 -9.26
C ARG A 227 -7.61 -16.54 -8.36
N ARG A 228 -7.46 -16.43 -7.04
CA ARG A 228 -8.46 -16.90 -6.06
C ARG A 228 -9.82 -16.20 -6.22
N PHE A 229 -9.82 -14.92 -6.57
CA PHE A 229 -11.04 -14.11 -6.73
C PHE A 229 -11.55 -14.01 -8.17
N ALA A 230 -10.84 -14.59 -9.16
CA ALA A 230 -11.21 -14.49 -10.57
C ALA A 230 -12.58 -15.12 -10.89
N GLY A 231 -12.91 -16.24 -10.23
CA GLY A 231 -14.22 -16.89 -10.34
C GLY A 231 -15.33 -16.00 -9.78
N GLU A 232 -15.18 -15.53 -8.54
CA GLU A 232 -16.16 -14.64 -7.88
C GLU A 232 -16.37 -13.33 -8.66
N ALA A 233 -15.31 -12.75 -9.22
CA ALA A 233 -15.42 -11.56 -10.08
C ALA A 233 -16.24 -11.83 -11.34
N THR A 234 -16.11 -13.03 -11.93
CA THR A 234 -16.90 -13.46 -13.08
C THR A 234 -18.37 -13.59 -12.69
N ASP A 235 -18.64 -14.28 -11.58
CA ASP A 235 -20.00 -14.47 -11.07
C ASP A 235 -20.66 -13.14 -10.69
N ALA A 236 -19.92 -12.23 -10.06
CA ALA A 236 -20.42 -10.90 -9.69
C ALA A 236 -20.74 -10.03 -10.91
N LEU A 237 -19.91 -10.09 -11.96
CA LEU A 237 -20.16 -9.41 -13.22
C LEU A 237 -21.36 -10.01 -13.97
N GLN A 238 -21.63 -11.30 -13.83
CA GLN A 238 -22.80 -11.95 -14.44
C GLN A 238 -24.09 -11.70 -13.63
N GLY A 239 -24.02 -11.75 -12.30
CA GLY A 239 -25.20 -11.74 -11.41
C GLY A 239 -25.80 -10.36 -11.10
N THR A 240 -25.07 -9.26 -11.27
CA THR A 240 -25.56 -7.90 -10.92
C THR A 240 -26.35 -7.19 -12.05
N GLY A 241 -27.07 -7.96 -12.90
CA GLY A 241 -27.81 -7.46 -14.07
C GLY A 241 -26.93 -7.04 -15.25
N SER A 242 -27.38 -7.18 -16.50
CA SER A 242 -26.58 -6.78 -17.67
C SER A 242 -26.76 -5.30 -18.01
N LEU A 243 -25.66 -4.56 -18.15
CA LEU A 243 -25.67 -3.25 -18.81
C LEU A 243 -25.75 -3.49 -20.32
N SER A 244 -26.86 -3.11 -20.93
CA SER A 244 -27.09 -3.29 -22.37
C SER A 244 -27.88 -2.13 -22.95
N LEU A 245 -27.77 -1.96 -24.27
CA LEU A 245 -28.57 -1.00 -25.02
C LEU A 245 -29.95 -1.61 -25.27
N VAL A 246 -31.03 -0.88 -24.97
CA VAL A 246 -32.41 -1.36 -25.13
C VAL A 246 -32.81 -1.45 -26.61
N GLY A 247 -32.03 -0.87 -27.52
CA GLY A 247 -32.24 -0.96 -28.97
C GLY A 247 -33.46 -0.18 -29.49
N ARG A 248 -34.09 0.63 -28.64
CA ARG A 248 -35.18 1.54 -29.03
C ARG A 248 -34.71 2.99 -29.10
N ASP A 249 -35.35 3.76 -29.95
CA ASP A 249 -35.19 5.20 -29.98
C ASP A 249 -35.74 5.85 -28.70
N ARG A 250 -35.20 7.04 -28.42
CA ARG A 250 -35.59 7.85 -27.28
C ARG A 250 -37.01 8.39 -27.47
N ASP A 251 -37.84 8.26 -26.44
CA ASP A 251 -39.17 8.85 -26.45
C ASP A 251 -39.09 10.35 -26.15
N THR A 252 -39.01 11.14 -27.21
CA THR A 252 -38.94 12.61 -27.12
C THR A 252 -40.23 13.27 -26.61
N SER A 253 -41.34 12.52 -26.46
CA SER A 253 -42.55 13.02 -25.83
C SER A 253 -42.45 13.07 -24.30
N VAL A 254 -41.51 12.33 -23.70
CA VAL A 254 -41.25 12.34 -22.26
C VAL A 254 -40.42 13.58 -21.90
N TYR A 255 -41.10 14.59 -21.36
CA TYR A 255 -40.48 15.83 -20.87
C TYR A 255 -41.26 16.40 -19.68
N SER A 256 -41.17 15.72 -18.52
CA SER A 256 -41.97 16.06 -17.34
C SER A 256 -41.19 16.91 -16.34
N ALA A 257 -41.89 17.82 -15.65
CA ALA A 257 -41.34 18.57 -14.53
C ALA A 257 -41.09 17.66 -13.34
N ALA A 258 -39.91 17.75 -12.72
CA ALA A 258 -39.58 16.97 -11.53
C ALA A 258 -38.52 17.66 -10.68
N LYS A 259 -38.45 17.26 -9.41
CA LYS A 259 -37.28 17.46 -8.56
C LYS A 259 -36.32 16.31 -8.80
N ILE A 260 -35.09 16.63 -9.17
CA ILE A 260 -34.05 15.66 -9.54
C ILE A 260 -33.00 15.65 -8.43
N PRO A 261 -32.75 14.52 -7.75
CA PRO A 261 -31.66 14.40 -6.77
C PRO A 261 -30.33 14.32 -7.52
N VAL A 262 -29.56 15.41 -7.54
CA VAL A 262 -28.30 15.51 -8.29
C VAL A 262 -27.11 15.50 -7.33
N ASP A 263 -26.11 14.68 -7.63
CA ASP A 263 -24.81 14.72 -6.95
C ASP A 263 -24.00 15.92 -7.47
N THR A 264 -23.68 16.84 -6.56
CA THR A 264 -22.95 18.08 -6.86
C THR A 264 -21.45 17.99 -6.58
N GLY A 265 -20.97 16.86 -6.03
CA GLY A 265 -19.63 16.70 -5.47
C GLY A 265 -19.54 17.01 -3.97
N ASP A 266 -20.42 17.86 -3.44
CA ASP A 266 -20.53 18.17 -2.00
C ASP A 266 -21.68 17.39 -1.31
N GLY A 267 -22.39 16.57 -2.08
CA GLY A 267 -23.55 15.79 -1.65
C GLY A 267 -24.70 15.81 -2.67
N ILE A 268 -25.75 15.04 -2.34
CA ILE A 268 -26.98 14.95 -3.14
C ILE A 268 -27.89 16.14 -2.80
N THR A 269 -28.25 16.92 -3.81
CA THR A 269 -29.16 18.07 -3.69
C THR A 269 -30.34 17.91 -4.64
N GLU A 270 -31.55 18.18 -4.18
CA GLU A 270 -32.72 18.25 -5.06
C GLU A 270 -32.70 19.54 -5.89
N VAL A 271 -32.75 19.40 -7.21
CA VAL A 271 -32.82 20.53 -8.14
C VAL A 271 -34.09 20.44 -9.00
N GLU A 272 -34.71 21.58 -9.29
CA GLU A 272 -35.85 21.62 -10.20
C GLU A 272 -35.37 21.47 -11.65
N GLY A 273 -35.97 20.52 -12.36
CA GLY A 273 -35.57 20.21 -13.73
C GLY A 273 -36.65 19.54 -14.55
N ARG A 274 -36.20 18.84 -15.58
CA ARG A 274 -37.02 18.07 -16.51
C ARG A 274 -36.44 16.68 -16.66
N LEU A 275 -37.28 15.67 -16.44
CA LEU A 275 -36.93 14.27 -16.69
C LEU A 275 -37.29 13.89 -18.12
N LEU A 276 -36.41 13.12 -18.73
CA LEU A 276 -36.58 12.45 -20.00
C LEU A 276 -36.64 10.94 -19.73
N ASP A 277 -36.96 10.15 -20.76
CA ASP A 277 -36.90 8.69 -20.66
C ASP A 277 -35.45 8.19 -20.48
N GLY A 278 -35.31 6.89 -20.18
CA GLY A 278 -34.01 6.24 -20.03
C GLY A 278 -33.16 6.75 -18.84
N GLY A 279 -33.78 7.43 -17.88
CA GLY A 279 -33.08 7.97 -16.71
C GLY A 279 -32.20 9.19 -17.02
N THR A 280 -32.45 9.90 -18.11
CA THR A 280 -31.79 11.18 -18.40
C THR A 280 -32.60 12.35 -17.83
N GLY A 281 -31.93 13.40 -17.38
CA GLY A 281 -32.55 14.64 -16.94
C GLY A 281 -31.81 15.88 -17.45
N ILE A 282 -32.49 17.01 -17.42
CA ILE A 282 -31.91 18.33 -17.70
C ILE A 282 -32.34 19.29 -16.61
N TYR A 283 -31.39 20.03 -16.05
CA TYR A 283 -31.71 21.15 -15.16
C TYR A 283 -30.88 22.39 -15.51
N ARG A 284 -31.35 23.56 -15.07
CA ARG A 284 -30.75 24.86 -15.38
C ARG A 284 -30.05 25.40 -14.14
N ARG A 285 -28.76 25.73 -14.25
CA ARG A 285 -28.00 26.43 -13.18
C ARG A 285 -28.00 27.95 -13.35
N GLY A 286 -28.13 28.42 -14.60
CA GLY A 286 -28.12 29.85 -14.91
C GLY A 286 -28.71 30.16 -16.29
N PRO A 287 -28.70 31.43 -16.74
CA PRO A 287 -29.33 31.84 -17.99
C PRO A 287 -28.88 31.10 -19.24
N SER A 288 -27.60 30.75 -19.31
CA SER A 288 -27.00 30.04 -20.44
C SER A 288 -26.19 28.83 -19.95
N ASP A 289 -26.67 28.17 -18.90
CA ASP A 289 -25.98 27.03 -18.29
C ASP A 289 -26.98 25.94 -17.91
N PHE A 290 -27.06 24.95 -18.80
CA PHE A 290 -27.88 23.75 -18.65
C PHE A 290 -26.97 22.56 -18.44
N LEU A 291 -27.32 21.72 -17.46
CA LEU A 291 -26.67 20.44 -17.24
C LEU A 291 -27.56 19.30 -17.70
N ILE A 292 -26.95 18.38 -18.44
CA ILE A 292 -27.53 17.08 -18.76
C ILE A 292 -27.01 16.10 -17.70
N VAL A 293 -27.93 15.38 -17.09
CA VAL A 293 -27.65 14.42 -16.03
C VAL A 293 -28.16 13.02 -16.39
N GLN A 294 -27.48 11.99 -15.91
CA GLN A 294 -27.87 10.59 -16.08
C GLN A 294 -27.99 9.92 -14.71
N ARG A 295 -29.04 9.11 -14.53
CA ARG A 295 -29.30 8.39 -13.29
C ARG A 295 -28.24 7.30 -13.04
N LYS A 296 -27.78 7.20 -11.79
CA LYS A 296 -26.98 6.09 -11.23
C LYS A 296 -27.50 5.83 -9.81
N GLY A 297 -28.10 4.66 -9.60
CA GLY A 297 -28.81 4.34 -8.35
C GLY A 297 -29.96 5.33 -8.09
N ASP A 298 -29.95 5.95 -6.92
CA ASP A 298 -30.98 6.90 -6.48
C ASP A 298 -30.66 8.37 -6.80
N ALA A 299 -29.50 8.65 -7.40
CA ALA A 299 -29.05 10.00 -7.73
C ALA A 299 -28.77 10.17 -9.24
N TYR A 300 -28.63 11.42 -9.64
CA TYR A 300 -28.31 11.84 -10.99
C TYR A 300 -26.93 12.51 -11.03
N TYR A 301 -26.13 12.15 -12.03
CA TYR A 301 -24.76 12.64 -12.19
C TYR A 301 -24.63 13.44 -13.48
N ALA A 302 -23.90 14.55 -13.44
CA ALA A 302 -23.65 15.36 -14.62
C ALA A 302 -22.85 14.57 -15.67
N VAL A 303 -23.35 14.57 -16.90
CA VAL A 303 -22.72 13.92 -18.06
C VAL A 303 -22.38 14.90 -19.18
N ALA A 304 -23.06 16.05 -19.26
CA ALA A 304 -22.68 17.12 -20.19
C ALA A 304 -23.21 18.48 -19.72
N SER A 305 -22.70 19.55 -20.35
CA SER A 305 -23.24 20.90 -20.24
C SER A 305 -23.64 21.46 -21.62
N ALA A 306 -24.52 22.45 -21.62
CA ALA A 306 -25.02 23.15 -22.80
C ALA A 306 -25.34 24.62 -22.48
N SER A 307 -25.20 25.49 -23.48
CA SER A 307 -25.44 26.93 -23.34
C SER A 307 -26.88 27.36 -23.60
N SER A 308 -27.72 26.44 -24.11
CA SER A 308 -29.14 26.70 -24.35
C SER A 308 -29.99 25.44 -24.12
N LYS A 309 -31.29 25.64 -23.91
CA LYS A 309 -32.26 24.54 -23.77
C LYS A 309 -32.28 23.63 -24.99
N GLN A 310 -32.25 24.20 -26.19
CA GLN A 310 -32.27 23.43 -27.44
C GLN A 310 -31.01 22.58 -27.59
N GLN A 311 -29.84 23.13 -27.25
CA GLN A 311 -28.60 22.37 -27.26
C GLN A 311 -28.59 21.27 -26.18
N ALA A 312 -29.12 21.55 -24.99
CA ALA A 312 -29.25 20.56 -23.92
C ALA A 312 -30.13 19.37 -24.35
N LEU A 313 -31.27 19.65 -24.99
CA LEU A 313 -32.15 18.63 -25.55
C LEU A 313 -31.46 17.83 -26.66
N ALA A 314 -30.78 18.49 -27.59
CA ALA A 314 -30.06 17.82 -28.67
C ALA A 314 -28.96 16.89 -28.13
N LYS A 315 -28.22 17.31 -27.09
CA LYS A 315 -27.22 16.47 -26.41
C LYS A 315 -27.86 15.31 -25.65
N ALA A 316 -28.93 15.57 -24.90
CA ALA A 316 -29.66 14.52 -24.18
C ALA A 316 -30.19 13.46 -25.16
N ASN A 317 -30.74 13.86 -26.30
CA ASN A 317 -31.30 12.95 -27.29
C ASN A 317 -30.28 12.01 -27.96
N ARG A 318 -28.98 12.31 -27.85
CA ARG A 318 -27.91 11.39 -28.33
C ARG A 318 -27.64 10.25 -27.37
N ILE A 319 -28.00 10.40 -26.09
CA ILE A 319 -27.73 9.39 -25.07
C ILE A 319 -28.65 8.18 -25.35
N PRO A 320 -28.11 6.97 -25.54
CA PRO A 320 -28.93 5.80 -25.80
C PRO A 320 -29.75 5.43 -24.56
N VAL A 321 -30.88 4.75 -24.75
CA VAL A 321 -31.61 4.13 -23.64
C VAL A 321 -30.89 2.84 -23.26
N MET A 322 -30.42 2.79 -22.01
CA MET A 322 -29.72 1.64 -21.43
C MET A 322 -30.64 0.90 -20.46
N THR A 323 -30.39 -0.39 -20.25
CA THR A 323 -31.00 -1.13 -19.13
C THR A 323 -30.58 -0.49 -17.81
N ALA A 324 -31.53 -0.41 -16.87
CA ALA A 324 -31.18 0.00 -15.51
C ALA A 324 -30.27 -1.07 -14.90
N VAL A 325 -29.15 -0.64 -14.31
CA VAL A 325 -28.36 -1.53 -13.46
C VAL A 325 -29.24 -1.90 -12.27
N GLU A 326 -29.43 -3.20 -12.05
CA GLU A 326 -30.29 -3.70 -10.97
C GLU A 326 -29.77 -3.24 -9.60
N ALA A 327 -30.69 -2.98 -8.68
CA ALA A 327 -30.33 -2.62 -7.33
C ALA A 327 -29.52 -3.75 -6.66
N LEU A 328 -28.52 -3.37 -5.86
CA LEU A 328 -27.75 -4.34 -5.09
C LEU A 328 -28.67 -5.09 -4.10
N PRO A 329 -28.53 -6.42 -3.96
CA PRO A 329 -29.26 -7.18 -2.96
C PRO A 329 -28.83 -6.80 -1.54
N ASP A 330 -29.74 -6.99 -0.58
CA ASP A 330 -29.42 -6.81 0.84
C ASP A 330 -28.29 -7.75 1.25
N GLY A 331 -27.22 -7.18 1.86
CA GLY A 331 -26.03 -7.94 2.23
C GLY A 331 -25.07 -8.25 1.08
N ALA A 332 -25.15 -7.55 -0.06
CA ALA A 332 -24.23 -7.71 -1.18
C ALA A 332 -22.76 -7.73 -0.75
N THR A 333 -21.99 -8.68 -1.31
CA THR A 333 -20.55 -8.81 -1.07
C THR A 333 -19.79 -7.60 -1.62
N ASP A 334 -18.56 -7.38 -1.15
CA ASP A 334 -17.72 -6.30 -1.67
C ASP A 334 -17.49 -6.45 -3.18
N MET A 335 -17.31 -7.68 -3.66
CA MET A 335 -17.17 -7.98 -5.10
C MET A 335 -18.43 -7.56 -5.88
N GLN A 336 -19.63 -7.88 -5.37
CA GLN A 336 -20.90 -7.49 -6.00
C GLN A 336 -21.09 -5.97 -6.00
N ARG A 337 -20.76 -5.29 -4.90
CA ARG A 337 -20.81 -3.82 -4.80
C ARG A 337 -19.89 -3.15 -5.82
N GLN A 338 -18.67 -3.66 -5.96
CA GLN A 338 -17.71 -3.16 -6.95
C GLN A 338 -18.19 -3.44 -8.38
N ALA A 339 -18.70 -4.64 -8.67
CA ALA A 339 -19.23 -4.97 -9.99
C ALA A 339 -20.40 -4.05 -10.39
N HIS A 340 -21.32 -3.79 -9.46
CA HIS A 340 -22.41 -2.83 -9.65
C HIS A 340 -21.88 -1.40 -9.90
N ALA A 341 -20.88 -0.96 -9.14
CA ALA A 341 -20.27 0.36 -9.31
C ALA A 341 -19.63 0.51 -10.70
N VAL A 342 -18.86 -0.49 -11.15
CA VAL A 342 -18.23 -0.50 -12.48
C VAL A 342 -19.27 -0.42 -13.60
N LYS A 343 -20.35 -1.20 -13.54
CA LYS A 343 -21.44 -1.14 -14.52
C LYS A 343 -22.13 0.22 -14.53
N SER A 344 -22.38 0.76 -13.34
CA SER A 344 -22.99 2.09 -13.19
C SER A 344 -22.11 3.20 -13.76
N ASP A 345 -20.81 3.16 -13.51
CA ASP A 345 -19.84 4.13 -14.05
C ASP A 345 -19.71 4.01 -15.56
N LEU A 346 -19.76 2.79 -16.09
CA LEU A 346 -19.74 2.55 -17.53
C LEU A 346 -20.97 3.13 -18.23
N ALA A 347 -22.15 3.04 -17.61
CA ALA A 347 -23.36 3.70 -18.11
C ALA A 347 -23.19 5.24 -18.17
N LEU A 348 -22.55 5.85 -17.16
CA LEU A 348 -22.23 7.28 -17.17
C LEU A 348 -21.20 7.62 -18.26
N GLU A 349 -20.20 6.76 -18.50
CA GLU A 349 -19.22 6.97 -19.57
C GLU A 349 -19.87 6.95 -20.96
N VAL A 350 -20.75 5.97 -21.22
CA VAL A 350 -21.53 5.90 -22.46
C VAL A 350 -22.36 7.19 -22.62
N ALA A 351 -23.07 7.61 -21.58
CA ALA A 351 -23.87 8.83 -21.61
C ALA A 351 -23.04 10.09 -21.87
N ARG A 352 -21.86 10.24 -21.25
CA ARG A 352 -20.93 11.35 -21.48
C ARG A 352 -20.48 11.40 -22.94
N LYS A 353 -19.96 10.28 -23.45
CA LYS A 353 -19.44 10.21 -24.81
C LYS A 353 -20.52 10.43 -25.86
N ALA A 354 -21.72 9.93 -25.60
CA ALA A 354 -22.89 10.13 -26.46
C ALA A 354 -23.35 11.60 -26.47
N ALA A 355 -23.51 12.21 -25.29
CA ALA A 355 -23.94 13.60 -25.17
C ALA A 355 -22.95 14.56 -25.87
N ASP A 356 -21.66 14.34 -25.72
CA ASP A 356 -20.62 15.13 -26.36
C ASP A 356 -20.45 14.84 -27.86
N GLY A 357 -21.10 13.78 -28.37
CA GLY A 357 -21.06 13.40 -29.79
C GLY A 357 -19.79 12.64 -30.19
N SER A 358 -18.98 12.22 -29.23
CA SER A 358 -17.78 11.38 -29.47
C SER A 358 -18.12 9.92 -29.74
N ALA A 359 -19.34 9.48 -29.39
CA ALA A 359 -19.93 8.22 -29.81
C ALA A 359 -21.37 8.49 -30.28
N SER A 360 -21.63 8.36 -31.58
CA SER A 360 -22.88 8.77 -32.21
C SER A 360 -23.71 7.62 -32.76
N THR A 361 -23.20 6.39 -32.71
CA THR A 361 -23.91 5.20 -33.23
C THR A 361 -24.04 4.13 -32.16
N THR A 362 -25.07 3.29 -32.28
CA THR A 362 -25.29 2.12 -31.39
C THR A 362 -24.06 1.21 -31.34
N ALA A 363 -23.37 1.01 -32.47
CA ALA A 363 -22.14 0.22 -32.52
C ALA A 363 -21.01 0.83 -31.69
N GLN A 364 -20.85 2.17 -31.73
CA GLN A 364 -19.85 2.87 -30.90
C GLN A 364 -20.22 2.85 -29.41
N HIS A 365 -21.51 2.95 -29.08
CA HIS A 365 -21.98 2.80 -27.71
C HIS A 365 -21.71 1.39 -27.18
N GLN A 366 -22.02 0.36 -27.96
CA GLN A 366 -21.76 -1.04 -27.60
C GLN A 366 -20.26 -1.30 -27.43
N GLN A 367 -19.42 -0.76 -28.31
CA GLN A 367 -17.97 -0.88 -28.21
C GLN A 367 -17.42 -0.27 -26.90
N ILE A 368 -18.01 0.82 -26.39
CA ILE A 368 -17.63 1.37 -25.09
C ILE A 368 -17.99 0.40 -23.97
N ILE A 369 -19.19 -0.20 -24.02
CA ILE A 369 -19.64 -1.19 -23.04
C ILE A 369 -18.71 -2.41 -23.06
N ASP A 370 -18.49 -3.01 -24.22
CA ASP A 370 -17.67 -4.23 -24.35
C ASP A 370 -16.25 -3.99 -23.82
N LYS A 371 -15.60 -2.90 -24.25
CA LYS A 371 -14.26 -2.55 -23.78
C LYS A 371 -14.22 -2.24 -22.27
N GLY A 372 -15.27 -1.61 -21.75
CA GLY A 372 -15.40 -1.32 -20.33
C GLY A 372 -15.55 -2.58 -19.49
N MET A 373 -16.34 -3.54 -19.98
CA MET A 373 -16.58 -4.84 -19.36
C MET A 373 -15.36 -5.77 -19.44
N ASP A 374 -14.63 -5.77 -20.56
CA ASP A 374 -13.37 -6.51 -20.70
C ASP A 374 -12.33 -6.06 -19.66
N GLY A 375 -12.26 -4.74 -19.41
CA GLY A 375 -11.39 -4.18 -18.36
C GLY A 375 -11.96 -4.29 -16.94
N ALA A 376 -13.25 -4.59 -16.78
CA ALA A 376 -13.92 -4.65 -15.48
C ALA A 376 -13.46 -5.86 -14.68
N HIS A 377 -13.29 -7.02 -15.32
CA HIS A 377 -12.84 -8.25 -14.66
C HIS A 377 -11.50 -8.03 -13.95
N THR A 378 -10.49 -7.57 -14.70
CA THR A 378 -9.16 -7.28 -14.14
C THR A 378 -9.21 -6.28 -12.99
N LYS A 379 -9.99 -5.20 -13.12
CA LYS A 379 -10.14 -4.18 -12.05
C LYS A 379 -10.79 -4.74 -10.79
N LEU A 380 -11.80 -5.59 -10.93
CA LEU A 380 -12.51 -6.19 -9.80
C LEU A 380 -11.62 -7.16 -9.04
N VAL A 381 -10.96 -8.04 -9.79
CA VAL A 381 -10.01 -8.99 -9.24
C VAL A 381 -8.89 -8.26 -8.51
N GLU A 382 -8.34 -7.19 -9.11
CA GLU A 382 -7.34 -6.35 -8.47
C GLU A 382 -7.85 -5.67 -7.20
N ALA A 383 -9.09 -5.14 -7.22
CA ALA A 383 -9.65 -4.38 -6.10
C ALA A 383 -9.92 -5.22 -4.85
N VAL A 384 -10.26 -6.50 -5.01
CA VAL A 384 -10.57 -7.42 -3.90
C VAL A 384 -9.41 -8.39 -3.60
N GLY A 385 -8.60 -8.71 -4.61
CA GLY A 385 -7.44 -9.59 -4.49
C GLY A 385 -6.16 -8.84 -4.14
N ALA A 386 -5.41 -8.42 -5.15
CA ALA A 386 -4.07 -7.86 -4.98
C ALA A 386 -4.03 -6.52 -4.23
N GLY A 387 -5.00 -5.63 -4.45
CA GLY A 387 -5.05 -4.29 -3.86
C GLY A 387 -4.98 -4.31 -2.33
N PRO A 388 -5.90 -5.02 -1.64
CA PRO A 388 -5.89 -5.14 -0.18
C PRO A 388 -4.59 -5.75 0.36
N VAL A 389 -4.04 -6.76 -0.31
CA VAL A 389 -2.82 -7.42 0.15
C VAL A 389 -1.58 -6.54 -0.03
N ARG A 390 -1.48 -5.82 -1.16
CA ARG A 390 -0.39 -4.83 -1.36
C ARG A 390 -0.48 -3.71 -0.33
N ALA A 391 -1.68 -3.27 0.05
CA ALA A 391 -1.88 -2.28 1.10
C ALA A 391 -1.42 -2.81 2.47
N ASP A 392 -1.79 -4.03 2.84
CA ASP A 392 -1.38 -4.68 4.09
C ASP A 392 0.15 -4.87 4.16
N ILE A 393 0.78 -5.33 3.07
CA ILE A 393 2.24 -5.42 2.97
C ILE A 393 2.88 -4.04 3.15
N TYR A 394 2.37 -3.01 2.47
CA TYR A 394 2.88 -1.65 2.57
C TYR A 394 2.81 -1.11 3.99
N ASP A 395 1.68 -1.31 4.68
CA ASP A 395 1.49 -0.89 6.06
C ASP A 395 2.42 -1.64 7.02
N GLY A 396 2.58 -2.96 6.85
CA GLY A 396 3.55 -3.75 7.60
C GLY A 396 5.00 -3.25 7.42
N VAL A 397 5.41 -2.99 6.17
CA VAL A 397 6.74 -2.41 5.86
C VAL A 397 6.92 -1.06 6.53
N LYS A 398 5.90 -0.21 6.49
CA LYS A 398 5.91 1.13 7.10
C LYS A 398 6.04 1.05 8.62
N CYS A 399 5.28 0.17 9.26
CA CYS A 399 5.35 -0.09 10.70
C CYS A 399 6.72 -0.63 11.11
N HIS A 400 7.27 -1.60 10.37
CA HIS A 400 8.61 -2.14 10.63
C HIS A 400 9.69 -1.06 10.54
N LYS A 401 9.70 -0.28 9.44
CA LYS A 401 10.66 0.83 9.24
C LYS A 401 10.53 1.90 10.32
N LYS A 402 9.31 2.18 10.80
CA LYS A 402 9.08 3.09 11.93
C LYS A 402 9.68 2.51 13.22
N ALA A 403 9.46 1.24 13.52
CA ALA A 403 10.00 0.58 14.71
C ALA A 403 11.54 0.55 14.72
N LEU A 404 12.17 0.23 13.58
CA LEU A 404 13.63 0.28 13.45
C LEU A 404 14.18 1.69 13.70
N ARG A 405 13.49 2.71 13.20
CA ARG A 405 13.88 4.11 13.39
C ARG A 405 13.74 4.55 14.84
N GLU A 406 12.64 4.19 15.50
CA GLU A 406 12.46 4.45 16.93
C GLU A 406 13.58 3.79 17.74
N LYS A 407 13.92 2.53 17.43
CA LYS A 407 15.03 1.82 18.07
C LYS A 407 16.37 2.54 17.86
N ALA A 408 16.64 3.00 16.64
CA ALA A 408 17.84 3.78 16.33
C ALA A 408 17.86 5.13 17.07
N ALA A 409 16.70 5.79 17.18
CA ALA A 409 16.57 7.06 17.89
C ALA A 409 16.77 6.91 19.40
N VAL A 410 16.23 5.85 20.01
CA VAL A 410 16.48 5.53 21.42
C VAL A 410 17.97 5.25 21.65
N ALA A 411 18.63 4.52 20.75
CA ALA A 411 20.07 4.27 20.84
C ALA A 411 20.88 5.57 20.75
N ALA A 412 20.55 6.45 19.80
CA ALA A 412 21.21 7.75 19.64
C ALA A 412 21.00 8.65 20.88
N GLY A 413 19.78 8.68 21.43
CA GLY A 413 19.46 9.40 22.66
C GLY A 413 20.30 8.89 23.84
N ARG A 414 20.35 7.57 24.05
CA ARG A 414 21.15 6.96 25.14
C ARG A 414 22.64 7.27 25.00
N ALA A 415 23.20 7.14 23.80
CA ALA A 415 24.60 7.47 23.55
C ALA A 415 24.92 8.95 23.85
N ALA A 416 24.03 9.87 23.49
CA ALA A 416 24.20 11.29 23.80
C ALA A 416 24.11 11.57 25.31
N HIS A 417 23.16 10.94 26.00
CA HIS A 417 23.03 11.03 27.45
C HIS A 417 24.29 10.52 28.17
N GLU A 418 24.76 9.32 27.83
CA GLU A 418 25.95 8.70 28.40
C GLU A 418 27.21 9.56 28.17
N LYS A 419 27.35 10.14 26.97
CA LYS A 419 28.46 11.05 26.66
C LYS A 419 28.49 12.28 27.57
N VAL A 420 27.34 12.95 27.77
CA VAL A 420 27.27 14.14 28.63
C VAL A 420 27.59 13.81 30.08
N ILE A 421 27.12 12.68 30.59
CA ILE A 421 27.46 12.22 31.95
C ILE A 421 28.96 11.92 32.05
N ALA A 422 29.55 11.26 31.05
CA ALA A 422 30.98 10.96 31.02
C ALA A 422 31.86 12.22 30.97
N GLU A 423 31.38 13.29 30.35
CA GLU A 423 32.03 14.61 30.28
C GLU A 423 31.81 15.47 31.54
N GLY A 424 31.17 14.91 32.58
CA GLY A 424 30.92 15.59 33.86
C GLY A 424 29.70 16.52 33.88
N GLY A 425 28.80 16.38 32.89
CA GLY A 425 27.56 17.15 32.81
C GLY A 425 26.51 16.71 33.85
N SER A 426 25.58 17.62 34.13
CA SER A 426 24.42 17.34 35.00
C SER A 426 23.38 16.44 34.32
N THR A 427 22.52 15.80 35.12
CA THR A 427 21.38 15.01 34.62
C THR A 427 20.48 15.82 33.68
N GLN A 428 20.21 17.09 34.01
CA GLN A 428 19.39 17.95 33.15
C GLN A 428 20.02 18.19 31.77
N GLN A 429 21.35 18.33 31.71
CA GLN A 429 22.07 18.46 30.44
C GLN A 429 22.06 17.14 29.66
N ALA A 430 22.19 16.01 30.35
CA ALA A 430 22.13 14.69 29.73
C ALA A 430 20.73 14.36 29.17
N ASP A 431 19.66 14.72 29.88
CA ASP A 431 18.27 14.58 29.41
C ASP A 431 17.98 15.48 28.20
N ALA A 432 18.48 16.72 28.20
CA ALA A 432 18.37 17.61 27.06
C ALA A 432 19.12 17.06 25.83
N ALA A 433 20.31 16.49 26.03
CA ALA A 433 21.08 15.85 24.98
C ALA A 433 20.40 14.57 24.44
N TYR A 434 19.79 13.76 25.33
CA TYR A 434 18.96 12.63 24.93
C TYR A 434 17.84 13.09 24.01
N ALA A 435 17.04 14.07 24.44
CA ALA A 435 15.87 14.55 23.70
C ALA A 435 16.27 15.10 22.33
N ALA A 436 17.34 15.90 22.27
CA ALA A 436 17.84 16.46 21.02
C ALA A 436 18.36 15.38 20.06
N ALA A 437 19.13 14.40 20.55
CA ALA A 437 19.67 13.32 19.73
C ALA A 437 18.58 12.34 19.26
N HIS A 438 17.63 12.00 20.13
CA HIS A 438 16.46 11.19 19.80
C HIS A 438 15.61 11.84 18.71
N ARG A 439 15.26 13.13 18.87
CA ARG A 439 14.52 13.91 17.87
C ARG A 439 15.25 13.99 16.53
N ARG A 440 16.57 14.27 16.54
CA ARG A 440 17.40 14.26 15.33
C ARG A 440 17.39 12.92 14.61
N ALA A 441 17.51 11.82 15.35
CA ALA A 441 17.55 10.48 14.79
C ALA A 441 16.18 10.00 14.28
N LEU A 442 15.07 10.45 14.90
CA LEU A 442 13.73 10.21 14.38
C LEU A 442 13.52 10.85 13.02
N GLY A 443 13.83 12.15 12.90
CA GLY A 443 13.81 12.90 11.66
C GLY A 443 12.58 12.69 10.77
N THR A 444 12.72 13.05 9.49
CA THR A 444 11.71 12.85 8.44
C THR A 444 12.24 11.85 7.42
N PRO A 445 11.54 10.73 7.15
CA PRO A 445 11.96 9.77 6.12
C PRO A 445 12.09 10.41 4.75
N THR A 446 13.13 10.01 4.02
CA THR A 446 13.29 10.41 2.62
C THR A 446 12.73 9.35 1.69
N ARG A 447 12.48 9.72 0.43
CA ARG A 447 12.02 8.78 -0.59
C ARG A 447 13.08 7.75 -0.96
N GLY A 448 14.37 8.10 -0.90
CA GLY A 448 15.48 7.16 -1.13
C GLY A 448 15.86 6.31 0.09
N GLY A 449 15.06 6.29 1.15
CA GLY A 449 15.24 5.39 2.30
C GLY A 449 16.15 5.91 3.41
N GLY A 450 16.60 7.16 3.34
CA GLY A 450 17.31 7.87 4.41
C GLY A 450 16.38 8.61 5.38
N VAL A 451 16.97 9.45 6.23
CA VAL A 451 16.26 10.28 7.21
C VAL A 451 16.86 11.69 7.23
N ILE A 452 16.03 12.71 7.01
CA ILE A 452 16.37 14.13 7.24
C ILE A 452 16.28 14.40 8.74
N PRO A 453 17.38 14.72 9.43
CA PRO A 453 17.33 15.00 10.86
C PRO A 453 16.49 16.24 11.17
N HIS A 454 15.81 16.25 12.31
CA HIS A 454 15.14 17.45 12.81
C HIS A 454 16.16 18.36 13.49
N PHE A 455 16.42 19.52 12.90
CA PHE A 455 17.30 20.54 13.46
C PHE A 455 16.50 21.62 14.18
N GLU A 456 17.04 22.12 15.30
CA GLU A 456 16.40 23.14 16.12
C GLU A 456 16.98 24.52 15.81
N HIS A 457 16.52 25.11 14.70
CA HIS A 457 16.93 26.44 14.28
C HIS A 457 15.84 27.47 14.54
N LYS A 458 16.26 28.68 14.91
CA LYS A 458 15.35 29.81 15.14
C LYS A 458 14.89 30.42 13.82
N ILE A 459 13.63 30.80 13.73
CA ILE A 459 13.05 31.53 12.60
C ILE A 459 12.37 32.79 13.15
N PRO A 460 12.70 34.01 12.66
CA PRO A 460 13.71 34.29 11.65
C PRO A 460 15.14 33.99 12.15
N PRO A 461 16.05 33.60 11.24
CA PRO A 461 17.44 33.35 11.58
C PRO A 461 18.14 34.63 12.02
N GLU A 462 19.02 34.52 13.03
CA GLU A 462 19.67 35.67 13.64
C GLU A 462 20.61 36.36 12.66
N SER A 463 21.24 35.60 11.77
CA SER A 463 22.14 36.13 10.75
C SER A 463 21.46 37.02 9.72
N LEU A 464 20.13 36.88 9.54
CA LEU A 464 19.35 37.72 8.61
C LEU A 464 18.57 38.81 9.34
N GLY A 465 18.09 38.53 10.55
CA GLY A 465 17.12 39.38 11.23
C GLY A 465 15.73 39.36 10.58
N ALA A 466 14.73 39.88 11.30
CA ALA A 466 13.31 39.78 10.91
C ALA A 466 12.99 40.47 9.57
N ASP A 467 13.57 41.63 9.30
CA ASP A 467 13.27 42.43 8.11
C ASP A 467 13.77 41.76 6.83
N LYS A 468 15.03 41.33 6.80
CA LYS A 468 15.61 40.66 5.63
C LYS A 468 14.95 39.30 5.41
N HIS A 469 14.72 38.53 6.48
CA HIS A 469 13.99 37.27 6.38
C HIS A 469 12.58 37.46 5.80
N SER A 470 11.86 38.50 6.22
CA SER A 470 10.54 38.83 5.67
C SER A 470 10.59 39.27 4.20
N ALA A 471 11.60 40.05 3.82
CA ALA A 471 11.81 40.45 2.43
C ALA A 471 12.10 39.25 1.51
N LEU A 472 12.96 38.33 1.95
CA LEU A 472 13.25 37.08 1.25
C LEU A 472 12.00 36.20 1.16
N THR A 473 11.28 36.01 2.26
CA THR A 473 10.06 35.19 2.31
C THR A 473 9.02 35.69 1.31
N ARG A 474 8.77 37.00 1.26
CA ARG A 474 7.86 37.62 0.27
C ARG A 474 8.33 37.46 -1.17
N SER A 475 9.63 37.26 -1.40
CA SER A 475 10.17 36.97 -2.74
C SER A 475 10.01 35.51 -3.19
N GLY A 476 9.58 34.64 -2.26
CA GLY A 476 9.47 33.19 -2.44
C GLY A 476 10.77 32.43 -2.20
N ILE A 477 11.73 33.02 -1.46
CA ILE A 477 12.94 32.35 -0.97
C ILE A 477 12.90 32.41 0.55
N ARG A 478 12.80 31.26 1.23
CA ARG A 478 12.83 31.18 2.69
C ARG A 478 14.22 30.71 3.10
N ALA A 479 15.09 31.66 3.43
CA ALA A 479 16.47 31.38 3.84
C ALA A 479 16.53 31.15 5.35
N PHE A 480 17.25 30.11 5.78
CA PHE A 480 17.38 29.74 7.19
C PHE A 480 18.71 30.22 7.81
N GLY A 481 19.49 31.03 7.09
CA GLY A 481 20.70 31.63 7.62
C GLY A 481 21.89 30.68 7.78
N VAL A 482 23.02 31.25 8.17
CA VAL A 482 24.32 30.54 8.28
C VAL A 482 24.35 29.55 9.44
N GLU A 483 23.46 29.70 10.43
CA GLU A 483 23.31 28.75 11.54
C GLU A 483 22.99 27.33 11.08
N THR A 484 22.39 27.17 9.90
CA THR A 484 22.08 25.86 9.32
C THR A 484 23.23 25.26 8.52
N ALA A 485 24.32 25.99 8.28
CA ALA A 485 25.41 25.55 7.41
C ALA A 485 26.13 24.29 7.94
N GLY A 486 26.16 24.12 9.26
CA GLY A 486 26.80 22.98 9.94
C GLY A 486 25.92 21.74 10.11
N ASP A 487 24.67 21.76 9.64
CA ASP A 487 23.72 20.66 9.84
C ASP A 487 24.18 19.33 9.24
N TYR A 488 24.90 19.42 8.12
CA TYR A 488 25.36 18.27 7.35
C TYR A 488 26.87 18.36 7.12
N GLU A 489 27.63 17.59 7.87
CA GLU A 489 29.10 17.46 7.71
C GLU A 489 29.50 17.08 6.28
N VAL A 490 28.68 16.27 5.60
CA VAL A 490 28.91 15.86 4.21
C VAL A 490 28.94 17.04 3.23
N ILE A 491 28.27 18.16 3.55
CA ILE A 491 28.37 19.39 2.75
C ILE A 491 29.77 19.98 2.82
N ALA A 492 30.33 20.09 4.02
CA ALA A 492 31.70 20.55 4.20
C ALA A 492 32.72 19.61 3.51
N GLN A 493 32.53 18.29 3.63
CA GLN A 493 33.40 17.28 3.00
C GLN A 493 33.40 17.32 1.45
N ARG A 494 32.32 17.82 0.85
CA ARG A 494 32.13 17.91 -0.61
C ARG A 494 32.05 19.36 -1.09
N ALA A 495 32.44 20.33 -0.26
CA ALA A 495 32.27 21.74 -0.56
C ALA A 495 33.00 22.11 -1.86
N GLY A 496 32.31 22.81 -2.76
CA GLY A 496 32.86 23.27 -4.04
C GLY A 496 32.97 22.20 -5.14
N ASP A 497 32.80 20.91 -4.83
CA ASP A 497 32.88 19.78 -5.78
C ASP A 497 31.50 19.41 -6.32
N LEU A 498 31.13 20.07 -7.42
CA LEU A 498 29.85 19.85 -8.10
C LEU A 498 29.64 18.39 -8.55
N LYS A 499 30.72 17.69 -8.93
CA LYS A 499 30.64 16.30 -9.39
C LYS A 499 30.24 15.36 -8.26
N LYS A 500 30.76 15.57 -7.04
CA LYS A 500 30.34 14.80 -5.84
C LYS A 500 28.89 15.05 -5.42
N TRP A 501 28.27 16.12 -5.92
CA TRP A 501 26.84 16.40 -5.78
C TRP A 501 26.00 15.92 -6.96
N GLY A 502 26.62 15.23 -7.94
CA GLY A 502 25.94 14.69 -9.12
C GLY A 502 25.70 15.70 -10.22
N PHE A 503 26.25 16.91 -10.12
CA PHE A 503 26.29 17.86 -11.23
C PHE A 503 27.46 17.50 -12.15
N THR A 504 27.16 17.16 -13.40
CA THR A 504 28.16 16.84 -14.41
C THR A 504 28.31 18.01 -15.37
N ASN A 505 29.56 18.37 -15.68
CA ASN A 505 29.88 19.36 -16.71
C ASN A 505 30.45 18.61 -17.91
N SER A 506 29.88 18.81 -19.09
CA SER A 506 30.43 18.33 -20.36
C SER A 506 30.86 19.56 -21.16
N SER A 507 32.16 19.66 -21.48
CA SER A 507 32.69 20.72 -22.35
C SER A 507 32.30 22.16 -21.93
N GLY A 508 32.29 22.44 -20.63
CA GLY A 508 31.95 23.76 -20.09
C GLY A 508 30.45 24.07 -19.95
N THR A 509 29.56 23.15 -20.37
CA THR A 509 28.10 23.26 -20.20
C THR A 509 27.64 22.31 -19.09
N LEU A 510 26.72 22.78 -18.24
CA LEU A 510 26.13 21.92 -17.21
C LEU A 510 25.17 20.91 -17.86
N GLN A 511 25.33 19.63 -17.54
CA GLN A 511 24.40 18.60 -17.98
C GLN A 511 23.12 18.65 -17.12
N VAL A 512 21.99 18.85 -17.79
CA VAL A 512 20.64 18.85 -17.22
C VAL A 512 19.90 17.56 -17.59
N SER A 513 18.82 17.27 -16.88
CA SER A 513 18.01 16.07 -17.13
C SER A 513 17.25 16.15 -18.46
N SER A 514 16.98 14.99 -19.08
CA SER A 514 16.16 14.94 -20.30
C SER A 514 14.69 15.15 -19.97
N ILE A 515 14.08 16.19 -20.55
CA ILE A 515 12.65 16.45 -20.40
C ILE A 515 11.78 15.33 -20.97
N GLU A 516 12.25 14.65 -22.02
CA GLU A 516 11.51 13.57 -22.68
C GLU A 516 11.40 12.37 -21.76
N SER A 517 12.52 11.97 -21.15
CA SER A 517 12.56 10.91 -20.14
C SER A 517 11.70 11.26 -18.92
N LEU A 518 11.79 12.51 -18.43
CA LEU A 518 10.99 12.98 -17.30
C LEU A 518 9.49 12.99 -17.63
N THR A 519 9.11 13.44 -18.83
CA THR A 519 7.71 13.47 -19.26
C THR A 519 7.15 12.05 -19.42
N ALA A 520 7.96 11.12 -19.93
CA ALA A 520 7.56 9.72 -20.05
C ALA A 520 7.31 9.09 -18.66
N SER A 521 8.25 9.25 -17.72
CA SER A 521 8.14 8.68 -16.37
C SER A 521 7.00 9.30 -15.54
N ASN A 522 6.63 10.56 -15.80
CA ASN A 522 5.54 11.25 -15.11
C ASN A 522 4.20 11.19 -15.85
N SER A 523 4.14 10.50 -16.99
CA SER A 523 2.94 10.51 -17.84
C SER A 523 1.72 9.92 -17.14
N GLU A 524 1.90 8.88 -16.33
CA GLU A 524 0.82 8.28 -15.53
C GLU A 524 0.33 9.24 -14.45
N PHE A 525 1.23 9.90 -13.73
CA PHE A 525 0.87 10.91 -12.73
C PHE A 525 -0.04 11.99 -13.33
N VAL A 526 0.38 12.59 -14.44
CA VAL A 526 -0.36 13.69 -15.09
C VAL A 526 -1.71 13.22 -15.66
N LYS A 527 -1.80 11.98 -16.17
CA LYS A 527 -3.00 11.44 -16.79
C LYS A 527 -4.00 10.87 -15.78
N LYS A 528 -3.52 10.13 -14.78
CA LYS A 528 -4.34 9.33 -13.86
C LYS A 528 -4.63 10.05 -12.54
N HIS A 529 -3.66 10.80 -11.99
CA HIS A 529 -3.79 11.37 -10.64
C HIS A 529 -4.24 12.84 -10.67
N LEU A 530 -3.82 13.60 -11.68
CA LEU A 530 -4.32 14.96 -11.86
C LEU A 530 -5.73 14.96 -12.49
N GLY A 531 -6.62 15.79 -11.96
CA GLY A 531 -7.92 16.12 -12.53
C GLY A 531 -7.82 17.18 -13.63
N SER A 532 -8.94 17.43 -14.31
CA SER A 532 -9.00 18.47 -15.35
C SER A 532 -8.71 19.88 -14.81
N LYS A 533 -9.20 20.20 -13.60
CA LYS A 533 -8.99 21.50 -12.95
C LYS A 533 -7.52 21.72 -12.55
N GLU A 534 -6.86 20.70 -12.02
CA GLU A 534 -5.44 20.77 -11.63
C GLU A 534 -4.53 20.92 -12.85
N ARG A 535 -4.78 20.15 -13.92
CA ARG A 535 -4.08 20.34 -15.19
C ARG A 535 -4.28 21.75 -15.74
N ALA A 536 -5.51 22.24 -15.76
CA ALA A 536 -5.81 23.60 -16.22
C ALA A 536 -5.11 24.68 -15.37
N ALA A 537 -4.98 24.47 -14.06
CA ALA A 537 -4.27 25.38 -13.16
C ALA A 537 -2.77 25.41 -13.45
N LEU A 538 -2.14 24.25 -13.69
CA LEU A 538 -0.76 24.16 -14.16
C LEU A 538 -0.59 24.85 -15.52
N THR A 539 -1.46 24.59 -16.50
CA THR A 539 -1.45 25.27 -17.80
C THR A 539 -1.61 26.79 -17.66
N THR A 540 -2.47 27.25 -16.76
CA THR A 540 -2.69 28.69 -16.49
C THR A 540 -1.46 29.34 -15.87
N TYR A 541 -0.81 28.62 -14.96
CA TYR A 541 0.43 29.07 -14.34
C TYR A 541 1.53 29.27 -15.39
N THR A 542 1.75 28.28 -16.26
CA THR A 542 2.77 28.37 -17.32
C THR A 542 2.38 29.36 -18.42
N GLY A 543 1.08 29.60 -18.62
CA GLY A 543 0.51 30.57 -19.57
C GLY A 543 0.66 32.05 -19.23
N GLY A 544 1.57 32.43 -18.32
CA GLY A 544 1.87 33.83 -18.01
C GLY A 544 1.19 34.41 -16.77
N SER A 545 0.26 33.69 -16.14
CA SER A 545 -0.38 34.13 -14.88
C SER A 545 0.48 33.92 -13.63
N TYR A 546 1.67 33.33 -13.77
CA TYR A 546 2.57 32.97 -12.67
C TYR A 546 2.90 34.14 -11.73
N ARG A 547 2.90 35.39 -12.20
CA ARG A 547 3.24 36.56 -11.37
C ARG A 547 2.19 36.82 -10.30
N GLN A 548 0.91 36.81 -10.69
CA GLN A 548 -0.23 37.03 -9.78
C GLN A 548 -0.39 35.84 -8.84
N ILE A 549 -0.29 34.62 -9.38
CA ILE A 549 -0.35 33.38 -8.60
C ILE A 549 0.77 33.35 -7.53
N ASN A 550 2.01 33.61 -7.91
CA ASN A 550 3.11 33.65 -6.94
C ASN A 550 3.02 34.84 -5.98
N ALA A 551 2.39 35.96 -6.36
CA ALA A 551 2.14 37.06 -5.42
C ALA A 551 1.14 36.63 -4.33
N ALA A 552 0.07 35.91 -4.70
CA ALA A 552 -0.88 35.32 -3.77
C ALA A 552 -0.21 34.31 -2.83
N ILE A 553 0.53 33.33 -3.37
CA ILE A 553 1.20 32.27 -2.58
C ILE A 553 2.23 32.86 -1.60
N THR A 554 2.96 33.90 -2.01
CA THR A 554 3.98 34.54 -1.16
C THR A 554 3.42 35.58 -0.18
N GLY A 555 2.09 35.80 -0.19
CA GLY A 555 1.43 36.83 0.63
C GLY A 555 1.77 38.27 0.21
N ARG A 556 2.34 38.48 -0.99
CA ARG A 556 2.55 39.83 -1.55
C ARG A 556 1.25 40.46 -2.02
N ASP A 557 0.30 39.64 -2.45
CA ASP A 557 -1.08 40.05 -2.68
C ASP A 557 -1.95 39.45 -1.57
N ALA A 558 -2.39 40.29 -0.63
CA ALA A 558 -3.20 39.87 0.51
C ALA A 558 -4.67 39.63 0.12
N THR A 559 -5.11 40.16 -1.02
CA THR A 559 -6.51 40.10 -1.47
C THR A 559 -6.60 39.70 -2.95
N PRO A 560 -6.10 38.50 -3.32
CA PRO A 560 -6.07 38.08 -4.71
C PRO A 560 -7.50 37.86 -5.27
N PRO A 561 -7.73 38.09 -6.58
CA PRO A 561 -9.01 37.85 -7.21
C PRO A 561 -9.50 36.40 -7.01
N PRO A 562 -10.84 36.15 -7.00
CA PRO A 562 -11.38 34.80 -6.82
C PRO A 562 -10.84 33.76 -7.80
N SER A 563 -10.61 34.16 -9.06
CA SER A 563 -10.00 33.29 -10.08
C SER A 563 -8.58 32.86 -9.72
N ILE A 564 -7.77 33.76 -9.17
CA ILE A 564 -6.41 33.45 -8.70
C ILE A 564 -6.44 32.57 -7.46
N LYS A 565 -7.34 32.83 -6.49
CA LYS A 565 -7.53 31.95 -5.32
C LYS A 565 -7.89 30.53 -5.73
N SER A 566 -8.83 30.39 -6.67
CA SER A 566 -9.21 29.09 -7.21
C SER A 566 -8.02 28.39 -7.87
N THR A 567 -7.24 29.10 -8.70
CA THR A 567 -6.05 28.53 -9.34
C THR A 567 -4.99 28.10 -8.31
N VAL A 568 -4.76 28.89 -7.26
CA VAL A 568 -3.82 28.55 -6.17
C VAL A 568 -4.26 27.27 -5.47
N SER A 569 -5.53 27.16 -5.08
CA SER A 569 -6.06 25.95 -4.44
C SER A 569 -5.94 24.70 -5.33
N GLN A 570 -6.16 24.84 -6.64
CA GLN A 570 -5.96 23.72 -7.57
C GLN A 570 -4.48 23.37 -7.77
N LEU A 571 -3.55 24.33 -7.68
CA LEU A 571 -2.12 24.06 -7.68
C LEU A 571 -1.68 23.35 -6.39
N GLU A 572 -2.16 23.78 -5.23
CA GLU A 572 -1.93 23.12 -3.94
C GLU A 572 -2.39 21.65 -3.99
N SER A 573 -3.62 21.41 -4.45
CA SER A 573 -4.13 20.04 -4.68
C SER A 573 -3.23 19.23 -5.61
N ALA A 574 -2.74 19.83 -6.71
CA ALA A 574 -1.83 19.15 -7.62
C ALA A 574 -0.48 18.80 -6.96
N PHE A 575 0.04 19.68 -6.10
CA PHE A 575 1.29 19.46 -5.37
C PHE A 575 1.14 18.42 -4.26
N ASP A 576 0.02 18.40 -3.55
CA ASP A 576 -0.27 17.38 -2.54
C ASP A 576 -0.36 15.99 -3.17
N LYS A 577 -1.10 15.87 -4.26
CA LYS A 577 -1.14 14.64 -5.07
C LYS A 577 0.21 14.25 -5.61
N PHE A 578 1.03 15.23 -6.02
CA PHE A 578 2.39 14.95 -6.42
C PHE A 578 3.18 14.40 -5.24
N ASN A 579 3.15 15.02 -4.07
CA ASN A 579 3.88 14.51 -2.90
C ASN A 579 3.51 13.06 -2.57
N GLU A 580 2.24 12.69 -2.71
CA GLU A 580 1.72 11.33 -2.51
C GLU A 580 2.12 10.35 -3.63
N HIS A 581 2.06 10.77 -4.90
CA HIS A 581 2.21 9.90 -6.07
C HIS A 581 3.44 10.23 -6.94
N ASN A 582 4.44 10.94 -6.41
CA ASN A 582 5.57 11.42 -7.20
C ASN A 582 6.41 10.22 -7.68
N PRO A 583 6.49 10.02 -9.00
CA PRO A 583 7.15 8.85 -9.59
C PRO A 583 8.68 9.00 -9.69
N ASN A 584 9.23 10.16 -9.33
CA ASN A 584 10.66 10.44 -9.46
C ASN A 584 11.46 9.76 -8.35
N GLN A 585 12.04 8.61 -8.68
CA GLN A 585 13.02 7.91 -7.84
C GLN A 585 14.44 8.46 -8.05
N GLN A 586 14.76 8.83 -9.28
CA GLN A 586 16.06 9.42 -9.63
C GLN A 586 16.01 10.95 -9.54
N PRO A 587 17.04 11.61 -9.00
CA PRO A 587 17.10 13.06 -8.95
C PRO A 587 17.29 13.65 -10.34
N MET A 588 16.57 14.75 -10.62
CA MET A 588 16.75 15.56 -11.82
C MET A 588 17.60 16.80 -11.53
N THR A 589 18.31 17.29 -12.55
CA THR A 589 19.00 18.57 -12.53
C THR A 589 18.26 19.53 -13.45
N VAL A 590 17.75 20.63 -12.88
CA VAL A 590 17.00 21.68 -13.58
C VAL A 590 17.57 23.05 -13.27
N MET A 591 17.30 24.04 -14.14
CA MET A 591 17.88 25.37 -14.05
C MET A 591 16.82 26.45 -14.07
N ARG A 592 17.08 27.56 -13.38
CA ARG A 592 16.22 28.74 -13.42
C ARG A 592 17.08 30.00 -13.44
N GLY A 593 16.95 30.80 -14.50
CA GLY A 593 17.34 32.20 -14.43
C GLY A 593 16.28 33.01 -13.71
N THR A 594 16.72 33.92 -12.86
CA THR A 594 15.85 34.79 -12.09
C THR A 594 16.59 36.10 -11.78
N LYS A 595 15.97 36.98 -10.99
CA LYS A 595 16.55 38.25 -10.58
C LYS A 595 16.50 38.44 -9.08
N VAL A 596 17.42 39.24 -8.57
CA VAL A 596 17.37 39.73 -7.19
C VAL A 596 16.03 40.44 -6.97
N PRO A 597 15.28 40.12 -5.90
CA PRO A 597 13.98 40.73 -5.65
C PRO A 597 14.10 42.25 -5.49
N SER A 598 13.20 43.00 -6.12
CA SER A 598 13.21 44.47 -6.06
C SER A 598 12.97 45.04 -4.66
N GLY A 599 12.48 44.22 -3.72
CA GLY A 599 12.32 44.60 -2.31
C GLY A 599 13.59 44.45 -1.46
N TRP A 600 14.68 43.92 -2.02
CA TRP A 600 15.96 43.83 -1.34
C TRP A 600 16.65 45.20 -1.34
N LYS A 601 17.08 45.68 -0.17
CA LYS A 601 17.71 47.00 0.00
C LYS A 601 19.24 47.00 -0.09
N GLY A 602 19.88 45.83 -0.06
CA GLY A 602 21.33 45.67 -0.17
C GLY A 602 21.82 45.46 -1.60
N THR A 603 23.10 45.14 -1.77
CA THR A 603 23.66 44.82 -3.09
C THR A 603 23.19 43.45 -3.59
N ALA A 604 23.34 43.19 -4.90
CA ALA A 604 23.04 41.88 -5.47
C ALA A 604 23.95 40.77 -4.91
N GLY A 605 25.23 41.07 -4.66
CA GLY A 605 26.16 40.15 -4.00
C GLY A 605 25.72 39.82 -2.59
N GLU A 606 25.39 40.84 -1.79
CA GLU A 606 24.87 40.66 -0.43
C GLU A 606 23.60 39.81 -0.39
N TYR A 607 22.70 39.96 -1.37
CA TYR A 607 21.52 39.11 -1.48
C TYR A 607 21.91 37.64 -1.67
N ILE A 608 22.83 37.35 -2.60
CA ILE A 608 23.26 35.98 -2.91
C ILE A 608 23.92 35.35 -1.68
N ASP A 609 24.83 36.07 -1.04
CA ASP A 609 25.60 35.55 0.10
C ASP A 609 24.71 35.28 1.33
N GLN A 610 23.73 36.16 1.58
CA GLN A 610 22.83 36.03 2.72
C GLN A 610 21.70 35.03 2.47
N ALA A 611 21.16 34.96 1.24
CA ALA A 611 20.08 34.05 0.93
C ALA A 611 20.55 32.61 0.71
N PHE A 612 21.79 32.38 0.25
CA PHE A 612 22.27 31.08 -0.21
C PHE A 612 23.65 30.69 0.34
N SER A 613 24.00 31.07 1.57
CA SER A 613 25.30 30.70 2.15
C SER A 613 25.57 29.18 2.02
N VAL A 614 26.80 28.77 1.69
CA VAL A 614 27.11 27.34 1.50
C VAL A 614 26.81 26.54 2.77
N GLY A 615 26.16 25.40 2.64
CA GLY A 615 25.62 24.57 3.71
C GLY A 615 24.22 24.96 4.17
N SER A 616 23.84 26.24 4.02
CA SER A 616 22.59 26.74 4.58
C SER A 616 21.37 26.14 3.89
N LYS A 617 20.30 25.98 4.67
CA LYS A 617 18.98 25.59 4.19
C LYS A 617 18.28 26.77 3.52
N VAL A 618 17.70 26.48 2.37
CA VAL A 618 16.80 27.37 1.65
C VAL A 618 15.57 26.58 1.24
N GLN A 619 14.39 27.09 1.57
CA GLN A 619 13.13 26.53 1.11
C GLN A 619 12.55 27.38 -0.01
N ILE A 620 12.08 26.72 -1.07
CA ILE A 620 11.34 27.35 -2.16
C ILE A 620 9.95 27.75 -1.63
N GLY A 621 9.67 29.05 -1.54
CA GLY A 621 8.42 29.58 -0.97
C GLY A 621 7.33 29.93 -1.99
N LYS A 622 7.55 29.63 -3.27
CA LYS A 622 6.64 29.93 -4.38
C LYS A 622 6.72 28.82 -5.43
N VAL A 623 5.75 28.78 -6.35
CA VAL A 623 5.85 27.89 -7.50
C VAL A 623 7.05 28.34 -8.32
N THR A 624 8.01 27.45 -8.54
CA THR A 624 9.27 27.79 -9.18
C THR A 624 9.40 27.01 -10.47
N SER A 625 9.20 27.73 -11.57
CA SER A 625 9.38 27.18 -12.92
C SER A 625 10.87 27.09 -13.24
N CYS A 626 11.33 25.90 -13.58
CA CYS A 626 12.69 25.61 -14.02
C CYS A 626 12.64 25.04 -15.43
N SER A 627 13.76 25.06 -16.13
CA SER A 627 13.92 24.48 -17.46
C SER A 627 15.06 23.46 -17.46
N THR A 628 14.94 22.44 -18.30
CA THR A 628 16.07 21.57 -18.68
C THR A 628 16.80 22.09 -19.93
N ARG A 629 16.69 23.38 -20.23
CA ARG A 629 17.46 24.07 -21.28
C ARG A 629 18.12 25.32 -20.71
N GLU A 630 19.45 25.35 -20.77
CA GLU A 630 20.25 26.47 -20.26
C GLU A 630 19.88 27.80 -20.95
N THR A 631 19.66 27.77 -22.27
CA THR A 631 19.28 28.96 -23.06
C THR A 631 17.94 29.56 -22.61
N VAL A 632 16.94 28.71 -22.35
CA VAL A 632 15.64 29.13 -21.84
C VAL A 632 15.79 29.71 -20.44
N ALA A 633 16.50 29.01 -19.55
CA ALA A 633 16.77 29.50 -18.20
C ALA A 633 17.45 30.87 -18.23
N HIS A 634 18.44 31.08 -19.09
CA HIS A 634 19.11 32.37 -19.24
C HIS A 634 18.19 33.51 -19.69
N GLY A 635 17.21 33.22 -20.56
CA GLY A 635 16.21 34.18 -21.01
C GLY A 635 15.33 34.74 -19.88
N PHE A 636 15.15 33.97 -18.81
CA PHE A 636 14.38 34.40 -17.63
C PHE A 636 15.20 35.16 -16.57
N ALA A 637 16.53 35.26 -16.72
CA ALA A 637 17.39 35.99 -15.80
C ALA A 637 17.24 37.51 -16.00
N GLY A 638 16.37 38.15 -15.21
CA GLY A 638 16.20 39.61 -15.21
C GLY A 638 17.27 40.36 -14.43
N HIS A 639 17.28 41.70 -14.45
CA HIS A 639 18.31 42.50 -13.76
C HIS A 639 17.92 42.89 -12.31
N PRO A 640 18.83 42.79 -11.32
CA PRO A 640 20.14 42.11 -11.35
C PRO A 640 19.99 40.57 -11.45
N PRO A 641 20.72 39.88 -12.34
CA PRO A 641 20.48 38.47 -12.63
C PRO A 641 21.19 37.53 -11.67
N TYR A 642 20.59 36.35 -11.47
CA TYR A 642 21.29 35.17 -10.99
C TYR A 642 20.64 33.89 -11.52
N MET A 643 21.40 32.79 -11.48
CA MET A 643 20.98 31.46 -11.89
C MET A 643 20.84 30.57 -10.66
N MET A 644 19.79 29.74 -10.63
CA MET A 644 19.64 28.64 -9.68
C MET A 644 19.79 27.34 -10.46
N VAL A 645 20.68 26.47 -10.01
CA VAL A 645 20.82 25.10 -10.49
C VAL A 645 20.34 24.19 -9.38
N ILE A 646 19.27 23.44 -9.62
CA ILE A 646 18.59 22.65 -8.59
C ILE A 646 18.68 21.17 -8.96
N ARG A 647 19.21 20.37 -8.03
CA ARG A 647 19.12 18.91 -8.09
C ARG A 647 18.09 18.41 -7.09
N THR A 648 17.01 17.79 -7.56
CA THR A 648 15.87 17.40 -6.72
C THR A 648 15.09 16.21 -7.28
N ARG A 649 14.31 15.51 -6.46
CA ARG A 649 13.24 14.59 -6.93
C ARG A 649 11.88 15.30 -7.00
N ASN A 650 11.76 16.50 -6.42
CA ASN A 650 10.52 17.25 -6.29
C ASN A 650 10.33 18.22 -7.47
N GLY A 651 10.22 17.68 -8.68
CA GLY A 651 9.97 18.44 -9.89
C GLY A 651 8.88 17.79 -10.75
N ILE A 652 7.87 18.56 -11.14
CA ILE A 652 6.78 18.12 -12.00
C ILE A 652 7.09 18.57 -13.44
N PRO A 653 7.46 17.65 -14.35
CA PRO A 653 7.62 18.00 -15.76
C PRO A 653 6.25 18.30 -16.37
N VAL A 654 6.06 19.54 -16.83
CA VAL A 654 4.76 20.02 -17.32
C VAL A 654 4.70 20.13 -18.84
N LYS A 655 5.71 19.65 -19.57
CA LYS A 655 5.78 19.73 -21.05
C LYS A 655 4.52 19.25 -21.76
N SER A 656 3.85 18.21 -21.24
CA SER A 656 2.63 17.65 -21.83
C SER A 656 1.36 18.49 -21.63
N ILE A 657 1.38 19.47 -20.73
CA ILE A 657 0.22 20.30 -20.35
C ILE A 657 0.54 21.80 -20.34
N SER A 658 1.80 22.20 -20.53
CA SER A 658 2.22 23.60 -20.55
C SER A 658 1.76 24.29 -21.83
N GLN A 659 1.42 25.58 -21.74
CA GLN A 659 1.17 26.40 -22.92
C GLN A 659 2.43 26.61 -23.79
N PHE A 660 3.62 26.46 -23.19
CA PHE A 660 4.90 26.64 -23.86
C PHE A 660 5.75 25.36 -23.79
N SER A 661 5.29 24.31 -24.47
CA SER A 661 5.95 22.99 -24.45
C SER A 661 7.42 22.99 -24.91
N GLY A 662 7.86 24.02 -25.65
CA GLY A 662 9.26 24.19 -26.09
C GLY A 662 10.23 24.74 -25.03
N GLU A 663 9.73 25.19 -23.88
CA GLU A 663 10.54 25.69 -22.76
C GLU A 663 11.13 24.57 -21.88
N ASP A 664 10.73 23.32 -22.13
CA ASP A 664 11.13 22.14 -21.37
C ASP A 664 10.99 22.34 -19.85
N GLU A 665 9.79 22.80 -19.48
CA GLU A 665 9.50 23.29 -18.16
C GLU A 665 9.28 22.17 -17.14
N VAL A 666 9.90 22.35 -15.97
CA VAL A 666 9.73 21.54 -14.78
C VAL A 666 9.36 22.46 -13.60
N VAL A 667 8.20 22.24 -13.01
CA VAL A 667 7.71 23.00 -11.86
C VAL A 667 8.24 22.38 -10.57
N VAL A 668 9.02 23.15 -9.81
CA VAL A 668 9.41 22.83 -8.43
C VAL A 668 8.36 23.41 -7.48
N PRO A 669 7.64 22.57 -6.70
CA PRO A 669 6.59 23.04 -5.79
C PRO A 669 7.11 23.93 -4.65
N PRO A 670 6.27 24.83 -4.12
CA PRO A 670 6.52 25.47 -2.82
C PRO A 670 6.74 24.43 -1.72
N GLY A 671 7.53 24.75 -0.71
CA GLY A 671 7.89 23.85 0.39
C GLY A 671 9.09 22.94 0.10
N THR A 672 9.65 22.98 -1.12
CA THR A 672 10.85 22.19 -1.45
C THR A 672 12.06 22.69 -0.67
N ASP A 673 12.57 21.85 0.23
CA ASP A 673 13.76 22.12 1.04
C ASP A 673 15.05 21.78 0.28
N LEU A 674 15.94 22.75 0.19
CA LEU A 674 17.20 22.69 -0.53
C LEU A 674 18.35 23.11 0.37
N ARG A 675 19.56 22.63 0.05
CA ARG A 675 20.82 23.02 0.66
C ARG A 675 21.71 23.66 -0.39
N CYS A 676 22.27 24.83 -0.09
CA CYS A 676 23.28 25.40 -0.97
C CYS A 676 24.59 24.63 -0.82
N VAL A 677 25.12 24.12 -1.93
CA VAL A 677 26.39 23.36 -1.93
C VAL A 677 27.54 24.13 -2.59
N LYS A 678 27.22 25.17 -3.37
CA LYS A 678 28.18 26.07 -4.00
C LYS A 678 27.52 27.37 -4.43
N ILE A 679 28.25 28.47 -4.28
CA ILE A 679 27.98 29.76 -4.92
C ILE A 679 29.13 30.03 -5.90
N ASP A 680 28.80 30.47 -7.11
CA ASP A 680 29.76 30.95 -8.09
C ASP A 680 29.31 32.33 -8.58
N HIS A 681 30.00 33.38 -8.14
CA HIS A 681 29.62 34.76 -8.49
C HIS A 681 29.81 35.08 -9.98
N ASN A 682 30.60 34.29 -10.71
CA ASN A 682 30.86 34.44 -12.15
C ASN A 682 30.51 33.15 -12.90
N GLY A 683 29.42 32.50 -12.51
CA GLY A 683 29.01 31.20 -13.02
C GLY A 683 28.46 31.24 -14.45
N LEU A 684 27.33 30.58 -14.64
CA LEU A 684 26.80 30.26 -15.97
C LEU A 684 26.46 31.53 -16.76
N GLY A 685 27.00 31.63 -17.97
CA GLY A 685 26.85 32.82 -18.82
C GLY A 685 27.34 34.11 -18.16
N GLY A 686 28.33 34.02 -17.24
CA GLY A 686 28.88 35.16 -16.50
C GLY A 686 27.94 35.73 -15.43
N LYS A 687 26.85 35.04 -15.10
CA LYS A 687 25.89 35.45 -14.07
C LYS A 687 26.20 34.71 -12.75
N PRO A 688 25.96 35.32 -11.58
CA PRO A 688 26.03 34.61 -10.31
C PRO A 688 25.15 33.36 -10.34
N THR A 689 25.68 32.21 -9.97
CA THR A 689 25.00 30.92 -9.95
C THR A 689 25.05 30.31 -8.55
N VAL A 690 23.88 29.89 -8.05
CA VAL A 690 23.77 29.09 -6.83
C VAL A 690 23.41 27.65 -7.18
N TYR A 691 24.15 26.70 -6.61
CA TYR A 691 23.93 25.27 -6.78
C TYR A 691 23.24 24.73 -5.54
N LEU A 692 22.05 24.17 -5.75
CA LEU A 692 21.14 23.75 -4.70
C LEU A 692 20.84 22.27 -4.86
N VAL A 693 20.94 21.52 -3.77
CA VAL A 693 20.64 20.09 -3.72
C VAL A 693 19.49 19.89 -2.73
N ALA A 694 18.48 19.11 -3.11
CA ALA A 694 17.37 18.81 -2.21
C ALA A 694 17.86 18.14 -0.92
N GLU A 695 17.26 18.53 0.21
CA GLU A 695 17.72 18.12 1.54
C GLU A 695 17.64 16.59 1.74
N ASP A 696 16.71 15.92 1.07
CA ASP A 696 16.60 14.45 1.05
C ASP A 696 17.86 13.80 0.46
N LEU A 697 18.36 14.31 -0.67
CA LEU A 697 19.58 13.84 -1.32
C LEU A 697 20.82 14.09 -0.45
N VAL A 698 20.86 15.21 0.26
CA VAL A 698 21.96 15.50 1.21
C VAL A 698 21.92 14.52 2.37
N ALA A 699 20.75 14.28 2.96
CA ALA A 699 20.59 13.35 4.06
C ALA A 699 20.98 11.91 3.67
N GLU A 700 20.56 11.46 2.49
CA GLU A 700 20.90 10.14 1.95
C GLU A 700 22.40 9.99 1.64
N SER A 701 23.08 11.10 1.32
CA SER A 701 24.52 11.07 1.05
C SER A 701 25.39 10.81 2.29
N LYS A 702 24.82 10.97 3.51
CA LYS A 702 25.42 10.60 4.79
C LYS A 702 25.33 9.09 5.06
N THR A 703 24.34 8.42 4.47
CA THR A 703 23.97 7.01 4.73
C THR A 703 24.38 6.05 3.61
N ALA A 704 25.21 6.47 2.64
CA ALA A 704 25.59 5.60 1.52
C ALA A 704 26.02 4.21 2.05
N PRO A 705 25.21 3.16 1.83
CA PRO A 705 25.61 1.83 2.21
C PRO A 705 26.80 1.48 1.34
N THR A 706 27.85 0.96 1.96
CA THR A 706 28.79 0.09 1.23
C THR A 706 27.92 -0.89 0.44
N PRO A 707 28.07 -1.00 -0.89
CA PRO A 707 27.37 -2.02 -1.64
C PRO A 707 27.69 -3.34 -0.93
N ILE A 708 26.66 -4.08 -0.51
CA ILE A 708 26.84 -5.49 -0.19
C ILE A 708 27.24 -6.09 -1.52
N GLY A 709 28.55 -6.21 -1.73
CA GLY A 709 29.11 -6.87 -2.88
C GLY A 709 28.54 -8.28 -2.90
N ASN A 710 28.08 -8.70 -4.07
CA ASN A 710 27.85 -10.09 -4.39
C ASN A 710 29.13 -10.87 -4.00
N ALA A 711 29.07 -11.56 -2.87
CA ALA A 711 29.99 -12.66 -2.62
C ALA A 711 29.43 -13.85 -3.41
N ALA A 712 30.29 -14.36 -4.29
CA ALA A 712 30.07 -15.52 -5.16
C ALA A 712 29.68 -16.79 -4.40
#